data_AF-A0AAW3BUC1-F1
#
_entry.id   AF-A0AAW3BUC1-F1
#
_cell.length_a   1.000
_cell.length_b   1.000
_cell.length_c   1.000
_cell.angle_alpha   90.00
_cell.angle_beta   90.00
_cell.angle_gamma   90.00
#
_symmetry.space_group_name_H-M   'P 1'
#
loop_
_entity.id
_entity.type
_entity.pdbx_description
1 polymer ?
#
loop_
_entity_poly.entity_id
_entity_poly.type
_entity_poly.pdbx_seq_one_letter_code
_entity_poly.pdbx_strand_id
1 'polypeptide(L)'
;MRTLCSPRPRCSAVALLAAAVYILFFCLLTSSVRGVVASKSTAESVVPLAAPDASPSNATGGDSEGLVWVILIDLSRTAMTEASLSEAITAFLTNSSATHQYLTTVLRPAPIILDTGGSLLTALTQITALLGDPLTFPSILFLAETADVSASVVDVLRQNDKTSDILIVSAHSSNMRLCDPDMNLRTMCMVPRDMLNVRGLLEVVSNQLNWHSMSLVFSSDGYGEGVSRAVTSQVQTASTTATIVAQTFMSGAASTTDDDAVVTAITKYRARGVGCFLSEAEMRRLHAAVERNNRTASTVFLIASRESLNVLPSLTGDINTTAKPWGAIFVSAYTPPAELVSQGFFPATHGSAVDEYSAFVLSHLLDGLLMVDATKGAINNMSALRAARFNGYTGKVAFDSIYYQRVETVFSLITAIHTVRNPLVTWSLKDYSSDGHQVNVIPEVTRALVKASPLRTAKICMTSPSSCVLTQMVMSMLFVLTMHNQNVSGNDGDDVFNFYPVAISTDASGITGLASLIPIARTCTVLTGPGSDTVTMAFTPVVNKFQVPQLDYAVSSDDFTDHPHMYPYFSRSLPKSTFADGAVTHICAHYGWERVIIISSNDQFGISRAQSMRTAMQQQNLYVEATYYLSDSENATVADCMTKIYAKLVSRIIIVMNPFTAAQAETFFRLSDHLTYMRQYIFFMDSALCHATAASATGDALRQKLPSSICIYPNVTQTRLAELNALYTSNGYATMRQEMRKVMSDGGFLSSAESCDISSISPYTGFAVDAGYVLIDAVSRAVDANASLNVARSLLPYIRSTSIDNFTGNCTIDSTGNRLYAAYSINIQPWSGAPLFIGTWNSKTSPALEITESSFLWLTNSTMVPLDTFRDASFVLGSALSASPGTIVISVLGFILTIAIFYFCYRHYRIQRRIEQALESNQFPVTDEELRRLRGIKDDV
;
A
#
# COMPACT_ATOMS: atom_id res chain seq x y z
N MET A 1 -50.64 35.14 -45.77
CA MET A 1 -50.69 34.09 -46.80
C MET A 1 -49.36 33.36 -46.78
N ARG A 2 -49.28 32.16 -46.21
CA ARG A 2 -50.23 31.42 -45.35
C ARG A 2 -49.42 30.24 -44.79
N THR A 3 -49.30 29.96 -43.48
CA THR A 3 -49.83 30.51 -42.22
C THR A 3 -49.15 29.64 -41.15
N LEU A 4 -48.42 30.19 -40.16
CA LEU A 4 -48.94 30.58 -38.82
C LEU A 4 -49.46 29.35 -38.05
N CYS A 5 -49.06 29.04 -36.82
CA CYS A 5 -48.87 29.92 -35.66
C CYS A 5 -48.22 29.15 -34.49
N SER A 6 -47.35 29.83 -33.72
CA SER A 6 -47.21 29.60 -32.26
C SER A 6 -48.44 30.16 -31.53
N PRO A 7 -48.71 29.89 -30.23
CA PRO A 7 -47.97 30.51 -29.09
C PRO A 7 -47.75 29.56 -27.87
N ARG A 8 -46.62 29.60 -27.11
CA ARG A 8 -46.32 30.40 -25.88
C ARG A 8 -47.29 30.17 -24.67
N PRO A 9 -46.94 30.51 -23.39
CA PRO A 9 -45.65 30.51 -22.65
C PRO A 9 -45.72 30.17 -21.11
N ARG A 10 -44.56 30.10 -20.42
CA ARG A 10 -44.15 30.71 -19.09
C ARG A 10 -43.25 29.78 -18.24
N CYS A 11 -41.95 30.08 -18.11
CA CYS A 11 -41.23 30.82 -17.03
C CYS A 11 -40.92 29.93 -15.80
N SER A 12 -39.68 29.77 -15.33
CA SER A 12 -38.69 30.77 -14.88
C SER A 12 -37.25 30.23 -14.97
N ALA A 13 -36.28 30.99 -15.50
CA ALA A 13 -35.24 31.77 -14.78
C ALA A 13 -33.98 30.95 -14.44
N VAL A 14 -32.72 31.31 -14.69
CA VAL A 14 -32.03 32.46 -15.31
C VAL A 14 -30.64 31.90 -15.70
N ALA A 15 -30.17 32.15 -16.93
CA ALA A 15 -28.80 31.90 -17.36
C ALA A 15 -28.30 33.15 -18.08
N LEU A 16 -27.34 33.85 -17.47
CA LEU A 16 -26.45 34.82 -18.10
C LEU A 16 -25.45 35.33 -17.06
N LEU A 17 -24.21 34.84 -17.13
CA LEU A 17 -22.99 35.66 -17.11
C LEU A 17 -21.77 34.75 -17.27
N ALA A 18 -21.27 34.71 -18.50
CA ALA A 18 -19.92 34.32 -18.83
C ALA A 18 -19.02 35.56 -18.69
N ALA A 19 -18.13 35.57 -17.71
CA ALA A 19 -16.84 36.27 -17.65
C ALA A 19 -16.40 36.33 -16.16
N ALA A 20 -15.13 35.97 -15.92
CA ALA A 20 -14.44 35.89 -14.63
C ALA A 20 -14.49 34.53 -13.91
N VAL A 21 -13.31 34.10 -13.45
CA VAL A 21 -12.94 32.89 -12.69
C VAL A 21 -12.25 31.79 -13.53
N TYR A 22 -11.23 32.23 -14.25
CA TYR A 22 -9.99 31.50 -14.51
C TYR A 22 -8.89 32.47 -14.05
N ILE A 23 -7.90 32.01 -13.27
CA ILE A 23 -6.96 32.78 -12.41
C ILE A 23 -7.44 32.91 -10.96
N LEU A 24 -7.49 31.78 -10.24
CA LEU A 24 -7.41 31.76 -8.77
C LEU A 24 -7.11 30.36 -8.23
N PHE A 25 -6.07 29.68 -8.72
CA PHE A 25 -5.49 28.51 -8.02
C PHE A 25 -4.03 28.22 -8.42
N PHE A 26 -3.27 29.26 -8.76
CA PHE A 26 -1.84 29.17 -9.05
C PHE A 26 -1.16 30.51 -8.66
N CYS A 27 -1.02 30.75 -7.35
CA CYS A 27 -0.10 31.75 -6.76
C CYS A 27 -0.23 31.75 -5.23
N LEU A 28 0.16 30.64 -4.59
CA LEU A 28 0.45 30.60 -3.15
C LEU A 28 1.73 29.79 -2.97
N LEU A 29 2.83 30.31 -3.52
CA LEU A 29 4.22 29.92 -3.23
C LEU A 29 5.11 30.77 -4.13
N THR A 30 5.36 32.03 -3.73
CA THR A 30 6.64 32.74 -3.87
C THR A 30 6.51 34.20 -3.41
N SER A 31 7.36 34.55 -2.44
CA SER A 31 7.96 35.86 -2.13
C SER A 31 7.08 37.08 -1.81
N SER A 32 7.33 37.68 -0.64
CA SER A 32 7.44 39.14 -0.55
C SER A 32 8.46 39.55 0.51
N VAL A 33 9.46 40.29 0.03
CA VAL A 33 10.47 41.04 0.76
C VAL A 33 10.00 42.50 0.86
N ARG A 34 10.16 43.09 2.05
CA ARG A 34 10.23 44.53 2.41
C ARG A 34 9.12 45.49 1.95
N GLY A 35 8.53 46.15 2.95
CA GLY A 35 7.93 47.48 2.86
C GLY A 35 8.45 48.38 3.97
N VAL A 36 9.13 49.47 3.60
CA VAL A 36 9.59 50.59 4.44
C VAL A 36 8.56 51.72 4.34
N VAL A 37 8.09 52.25 5.47
CA VAL A 37 7.53 53.62 5.65
C VAL A 37 7.79 53.98 7.12
N ALA A 38 8.80 54.77 7.47
CA ALA A 38 8.85 56.24 7.52
C ALA A 38 7.81 56.89 8.45
N SER A 39 8.22 57.19 9.69
CA SER A 39 7.70 58.33 10.47
C SER A 39 8.88 59.12 11.04
N LYS A 40 8.76 60.45 10.99
CA LYS A 40 9.82 61.45 11.25
C LYS A 40 9.55 62.17 12.58
N SER A 41 10.67 62.49 13.24
CA SER A 41 10.95 63.54 14.24
C SER A 41 10.21 63.55 15.58
N THR A 42 11.00 63.48 16.66
CA THR A 42 11.38 64.69 17.43
C THR A 42 12.77 64.49 18.05
N ALA A 43 13.56 65.55 18.01
CA ALA A 43 14.90 65.63 18.57
C ALA A 43 14.82 65.91 20.08
N GLU A 44 15.72 65.30 20.86
CA GLU A 44 16.25 65.90 22.08
C GLU A 44 17.67 65.36 22.35
N SER A 45 18.59 66.31 22.49
CA SER A 45 19.98 66.14 22.89
C SER A 45 20.11 65.76 24.36
N VAL A 46 21.21 65.09 24.77
CA VAL A 46 22.15 65.53 25.83
C VAL A 46 23.15 64.41 26.20
N VAL A 47 24.45 64.74 25.97
CA VAL A 47 25.69 64.44 26.73
C VAL A 47 26.23 62.98 26.83
N PRO A 48 27.54 62.76 26.52
CA PRO A 48 28.26 61.52 26.81
C PRO A 48 28.81 61.54 28.24
N LEU A 49 28.69 60.43 28.97
CA LEU A 49 29.46 60.23 30.21
C LEU A 49 30.51 59.15 30.00
N ALA A 50 31.73 59.56 30.35
CA ALA A 50 32.98 58.85 30.26
C ALA A 50 33.02 57.58 31.14
N ALA A 51 33.94 56.70 30.76
CA ALA A 51 34.42 55.58 31.54
C ALA A 51 34.91 55.99 32.95
N PRO A 52 34.98 55.04 33.89
CA PRO A 52 36.04 55.03 34.87
C PRO A 52 37.03 53.92 34.56
N ASP A 53 38.28 54.34 34.40
CA ASP A 53 39.47 53.54 34.67
C ASP A 53 39.37 52.87 36.05
N ALA A 54 39.79 51.60 36.13
CA ALA A 54 40.31 51.01 37.35
C ALA A 54 41.49 50.12 36.99
N SER A 55 42.70 50.65 37.18
CA SER A 55 43.98 49.94 37.17
C SER A 55 44.17 49.12 38.47
N PRO A 56 45.12 48.18 38.51
CA PRO A 56 45.02 46.92 39.24
C PRO A 56 45.46 47.02 40.70
N SER A 57 44.72 46.39 41.60
CA SER A 57 45.16 46.13 42.97
C SER A 57 45.68 44.70 43.10
N ASN A 58 46.98 44.58 43.33
CA ASN A 58 47.64 43.35 43.78
C ASN A 58 47.03 42.88 45.11
N ALA A 59 46.39 41.71 45.09
CA ALA A 59 46.18 40.86 46.25
C ALA A 59 46.34 39.40 45.82
N THR A 60 47.37 38.75 46.33
CA THR A 60 47.69 37.34 46.11
C THR A 60 46.77 36.43 46.95
N GLY A 61 46.00 35.54 46.30
CA GLY A 61 45.43 34.35 46.93
C GLY A 61 44.10 33.83 46.34
N GLY A 62 44.19 32.80 45.47
CA GLY A 62 43.13 31.78 45.25
C GLY A 62 42.24 31.93 44.01
N ASP A 63 42.64 31.31 42.89
CA ASP A 63 41.99 31.33 41.57
C ASP A 63 40.54 30.80 41.56
N SER A 64 39.55 31.63 41.22
CA SER A 64 38.16 31.21 40.94
C SER A 64 37.34 32.11 39.98
N GLU A 65 37.98 32.95 39.14
CA GLU A 65 37.28 33.92 38.26
C GLU A 65 36.89 33.40 36.86
N GLY A 66 36.81 32.08 36.64
CA GLY A 66 36.41 31.48 35.35
C GLY A 66 34.97 30.97 35.29
N LEU A 67 34.41 30.82 34.07
CA LEU A 67 33.14 30.13 33.81
C LEU A 67 33.21 28.68 34.29
N VAL A 68 32.16 28.25 34.99
CA VAL A 68 32.02 26.86 35.44
C VAL A 68 31.64 26.00 34.24
N TRP A 69 32.38 24.93 34.04
CA TRP A 69 32.10 23.96 32.98
C TRP A 69 32.15 22.56 33.55
N VAL A 70 31.15 21.77 33.14
CA VAL A 70 30.86 20.46 33.71
C VAL A 70 30.84 19.43 32.60
N ILE A 71 31.41 18.27 32.86
CA ILE A 71 31.38 17.12 31.98
C ILE A 71 30.61 16.02 32.68
N LEU A 72 29.41 15.75 32.21
CA LEU A 72 28.61 14.60 32.62
C LEU A 72 28.92 13.46 31.65
N ILE A 73 29.46 12.35 32.15
CA ILE A 73 30.02 11.28 31.32
C ILE A 73 29.76 9.89 31.91
N ASP A 74 29.63 8.90 31.03
CA ASP A 74 29.61 7.49 31.41
C ASP A 74 31.00 6.89 31.19
N LEU A 75 31.73 6.66 32.29
CA LEU A 75 33.04 6.00 32.23
C LEU A 75 32.96 4.49 32.39
N SER A 76 31.79 3.92 32.73
CA SER A 76 31.62 2.49 33.04
C SER A 76 31.92 1.58 31.84
N ARG A 77 31.79 2.13 30.62
CA ARG A 77 32.02 1.44 29.35
C ARG A 77 33.42 1.68 28.78
N THR A 78 34.31 2.31 29.54
CA THR A 78 35.62 2.77 29.06
C THR A 78 36.76 2.32 29.95
N ALA A 79 37.97 2.25 29.38
CA ALA A 79 39.22 2.11 30.12
C ALA A 79 39.68 3.44 30.77
N MET A 80 39.01 4.55 30.44
CA MET A 80 39.32 5.88 30.94
C MET A 80 38.72 6.10 32.33
N THR A 81 39.51 6.65 33.24
CA THR A 81 39.09 7.09 34.58
C THR A 81 38.92 8.61 34.61
N GLU A 82 38.26 9.13 35.65
CA GLU A 82 38.15 10.57 35.87
C GLU A 82 39.53 11.26 35.92
N ALA A 83 40.53 10.61 36.53
CA ALA A 83 41.89 11.12 36.62
C ALA A 83 42.56 11.23 35.24
N SER A 84 42.47 10.19 34.42
CA SER A 84 43.03 10.20 33.07
C SER A 84 42.29 11.15 32.13
N LEU A 85 40.97 11.34 32.30
CA LEU A 85 40.21 12.34 31.54
C LEU A 85 40.65 13.75 31.92
N SER A 86 40.81 14.02 33.22
CA SER A 86 41.31 15.29 33.73
C SER A 86 42.72 15.60 33.21
N GLU A 87 43.59 14.60 33.17
CA GLU A 87 44.93 14.72 32.59
C GLU A 87 44.90 15.06 31.10
N ALA A 88 44.08 14.36 30.30
CA ALA A 88 43.93 14.63 28.87
C ALA A 88 43.39 16.05 28.60
N ILE A 89 42.41 16.49 29.39
CA ILE A 89 41.89 17.86 29.30
C ILE A 89 42.95 18.89 29.68
N THR A 90 43.73 18.62 30.73
CA THR A 90 44.82 19.50 31.14
C THR A 90 45.89 19.60 30.06
N ALA A 91 46.25 18.47 29.45
CA ALA A 91 47.17 18.42 28.31
C ALA A 91 46.63 19.19 27.10
N PHE A 92 45.33 19.12 26.82
CA PHE A 92 44.68 19.94 25.79
C PHE A 92 44.84 21.44 26.07
N LEU A 93 44.45 21.89 27.26
CA LEU A 93 44.46 23.30 27.63
C LEU A 93 45.88 23.90 27.72
N THR A 94 46.88 23.06 28.05
CA THR A 94 48.29 23.47 28.18
C THR A 94 49.13 23.20 26.93
N ASN A 95 48.52 22.69 25.85
CA ASN A 95 49.21 22.35 24.62
C ASN A 95 49.88 23.59 23.99
N SER A 96 51.21 23.57 23.93
CA SER A 96 52.03 24.69 23.43
C SER A 96 52.01 24.86 21.90
N SER A 97 51.52 23.85 21.15
CA SER A 97 51.47 23.83 19.68
C SER A 97 50.22 24.50 19.10
N ALA A 98 49.15 24.63 19.88
CA ALA A 98 47.92 25.32 19.55
C ALA A 98 47.50 26.18 20.75
N THR A 99 47.84 27.47 20.75
CA THR A 99 47.48 28.36 21.87
C THR A 99 45.97 28.59 21.94
N HIS A 100 45.30 27.88 22.87
CA HIS A 100 43.89 28.05 23.22
C HIS A 100 43.66 29.28 24.10
N GLN A 101 44.06 30.44 23.58
CA GLN A 101 44.18 31.70 24.31
C GLN A 101 42.88 32.09 25.03
N TYR A 102 41.71 31.78 24.45
CA TYR A 102 40.43 32.17 25.05
C TYR A 102 39.96 31.17 26.10
N LEU A 103 40.13 29.87 25.88
CA LEU A 103 39.73 28.85 26.87
C LEU A 103 40.41 29.04 28.22
N THR A 104 41.72 29.28 28.23
CA THR A 104 42.50 29.47 29.47
C THR A 104 42.16 30.76 30.23
N THR A 105 41.52 31.73 29.56
CA THR A 105 41.10 33.01 30.17
C THR A 105 39.63 33.02 30.59
N VAL A 106 38.80 32.19 29.96
CA VAL A 106 37.34 32.22 30.10
C VAL A 106 36.83 31.08 30.98
N LEU A 107 37.42 29.88 30.90
CA LEU A 107 37.01 28.72 31.69
C LEU A 107 37.78 28.64 33.00
N ARG A 108 37.17 28.04 34.03
CA ARG A 108 37.94 27.62 35.21
C ARG A 108 39.04 26.62 34.81
N PRO A 109 40.19 26.62 35.50
CA PRO A 109 41.34 25.78 35.13
C PRO A 109 41.05 24.28 35.07
N ALA A 110 40.11 23.78 35.88
CA ALA A 110 39.69 22.37 35.88
C ALA A 110 38.17 22.26 35.71
N PRO A 111 37.69 21.30 34.88
CA PRO A 111 36.27 20.99 34.79
C PRO A 111 35.78 20.26 36.05
N ILE A 112 34.47 20.34 36.30
CA ILE A 112 33.81 19.39 37.20
C ILE A 112 33.45 18.16 36.36
N ILE A 113 34.10 17.04 36.63
CA ILE A 113 33.80 15.76 35.98
C ILE A 113 32.82 15.00 36.87
N LEU A 114 31.75 14.51 36.26
CA LEU A 114 30.69 13.76 36.92
C LEU A 114 30.51 12.43 36.19
N ASP A 115 31.08 11.36 36.74
CA ASP A 115 30.80 10.01 36.26
C ASP A 115 29.44 9.53 36.76
N THR A 116 28.55 9.18 35.83
CA THR A 116 27.22 8.67 36.18
C THR A 116 27.18 7.15 36.24
N GLY A 117 28.19 6.47 35.68
CA GLY A 117 28.19 5.03 35.43
C GLY A 117 27.03 4.58 34.51
N GLY A 118 26.56 5.46 33.62
CA GLY A 118 25.44 5.24 32.72
C GLY A 118 24.06 5.23 33.41
N SER A 119 23.98 5.63 34.69
CA SER A 119 22.74 5.60 35.48
C SER A 119 22.01 6.93 35.41
N LEU A 120 20.78 6.90 34.86
CA LEU A 120 19.90 8.07 34.83
C LEU A 120 19.65 8.66 36.23
N LEU A 121 19.47 7.81 37.24
CA LEU A 121 19.24 8.27 38.62
C LEU A 121 20.48 9.01 39.16
N THR A 122 21.67 8.48 38.90
CA THR A 122 22.93 9.10 39.31
C THR A 122 23.10 10.45 38.60
N ALA A 123 22.88 10.48 37.29
CA ALA A 123 22.94 11.68 36.47
C ALA A 123 22.00 12.79 37.01
N LEU A 124 20.73 12.46 37.25
CA LEU A 124 19.76 13.43 37.77
C LEU A 124 20.10 13.90 39.19
N THR A 125 20.61 13.01 40.04
CA THR A 125 21.02 13.35 41.41
C THR A 125 22.21 14.33 41.41
N GLN A 126 23.24 14.03 40.61
CA GLN A 126 24.42 14.87 40.48
C GLN A 126 24.08 16.22 39.85
N ILE A 127 23.26 16.26 38.80
CA ILE A 127 22.80 17.52 38.19
C ILE A 127 21.97 18.34 39.18
N THR A 128 21.06 17.73 39.93
CA THR A 128 20.25 18.45 40.92
C THR A 128 21.12 19.05 42.03
N ALA A 129 22.12 18.30 42.52
CA ALA A 129 23.06 18.79 43.51
C ALA A 129 23.88 19.98 42.97
N LEU A 130 24.33 19.89 41.72
CA LEU A 130 25.13 20.91 41.05
C LEU A 130 24.34 22.20 40.77
N LEU A 131 23.05 22.10 40.46
CA LEU A 131 22.16 23.25 40.29
C LEU A 131 21.78 23.92 41.62
N GLY A 132 21.97 23.23 42.75
CA GLY A 132 21.66 23.72 44.09
C GLY A 132 22.72 24.65 44.69
N ASP A 133 23.95 24.66 44.14
CA ASP A 133 25.07 25.43 44.66
C ASP A 133 25.58 26.48 43.63
N PRO A 134 25.51 27.79 43.93
CA PRO A 134 26.00 28.85 43.05
C PRO A 134 27.47 28.72 42.63
N LEU A 135 28.33 28.06 43.43
CA LEU A 135 29.75 27.89 43.11
C LEU A 135 30.00 26.80 42.07
N THR A 136 29.07 25.86 41.91
CA THR A 136 29.15 24.74 40.96
C THR A 136 28.13 24.87 39.83
N PHE A 137 27.27 25.89 39.86
CA PHE A 137 26.28 26.17 38.81
C PHE A 137 26.94 26.30 37.43
N PRO A 138 26.56 25.49 36.43
CA PRO A 138 27.31 25.35 35.20
C PRO A 138 26.98 26.49 34.25
N SER A 139 28.00 27.09 33.64
CA SER A 139 27.82 27.96 32.47
C SER A 139 27.80 27.14 31.18
N ILE A 140 28.57 26.04 31.15
CA ILE A 140 28.61 25.09 30.04
C ILE A 140 28.45 23.67 30.61
N LEU A 141 27.57 22.89 30.01
CA LEU A 141 27.37 21.48 30.33
C LEU A 141 27.69 20.61 29.11
N PHE A 142 28.76 19.84 29.20
CA PHE A 142 29.09 18.81 28.23
C PHE A 142 28.36 17.51 28.59
N LEU A 143 27.60 16.98 27.64
CA LEU A 143 26.90 15.70 27.75
C LEU A 143 27.66 14.65 26.93
N ALA A 144 28.44 13.83 27.62
CA ALA A 144 29.17 12.69 27.09
C ALA A 144 28.50 11.37 27.55
N GLU A 145 27.17 11.38 27.52
CA GLU A 145 26.30 10.34 28.07
C GLU A 145 25.53 9.60 27.00
N THR A 146 24.90 8.48 27.37
CA THR A 146 23.96 7.79 26.49
C THR A 146 22.81 8.72 26.06
N ALA A 147 22.17 8.40 24.93
CA ALA A 147 21.12 9.24 24.35
C ALA A 147 19.94 9.48 25.31
N ASP A 148 19.58 8.46 26.10
CA ASP A 148 18.47 8.53 27.05
C ASP A 148 18.80 9.40 28.27
N VAL A 149 19.98 9.17 28.87
CA VAL A 149 20.45 9.98 30.00
C VAL A 149 20.59 11.43 29.58
N SER A 150 21.22 11.69 28.43
CA SER A 150 21.40 13.04 27.89
C SER A 150 20.06 13.73 27.67
N ALA A 151 19.11 13.08 27.00
CA ALA A 151 17.80 13.66 26.72
C ALA A 151 17.00 13.94 28.01
N SER A 152 17.05 13.04 28.99
CA SER A 152 16.37 13.23 30.28
C SER A 152 16.99 14.36 31.11
N VAL A 153 18.31 14.51 31.11
CA VAL A 153 18.98 15.64 31.76
C VAL A 153 18.54 16.96 31.12
N VAL A 154 18.52 17.03 29.79
CA VAL A 154 18.04 18.23 29.08
C VAL A 154 16.57 18.52 29.37
N ASP A 155 15.72 17.50 29.45
CA ASP A 155 14.31 17.66 29.81
C ASP A 155 14.13 18.28 31.20
N VAL A 156 14.94 17.87 32.18
CA VAL A 156 14.93 18.45 33.54
C VAL A 156 15.44 19.90 33.53
N LEU A 157 16.53 20.18 32.81
CA LEU A 157 17.06 21.55 32.67
C LEU A 157 16.06 22.48 31.97
N ARG A 158 15.26 21.97 31.04
CA ARG A 158 14.26 22.77 30.33
C ARG A 158 13.08 23.15 31.22
N GLN A 159 12.73 22.33 32.21
CA GLN A 159 11.62 22.60 33.13
C GLN A 159 11.94 23.67 34.18
N ASN A 160 13.20 24.10 34.27
CA ASN A 160 13.65 25.08 35.24
C ASN A 160 14.11 26.37 34.54
N ASP A 161 13.40 27.48 34.78
CA ASP A 161 13.71 28.76 34.12
C ASP A 161 15.13 29.28 34.44
N LYS A 162 15.70 28.89 35.59
CA LYS A 162 17.05 29.27 36.00
C LYS A 162 18.16 28.62 35.18
N THR A 163 17.86 27.53 34.47
CA THR A 163 18.83 26.77 33.67
C THR A 163 18.78 27.10 32.18
N SER A 164 17.95 28.08 31.80
CA SER A 164 17.78 28.54 30.41
C SER A 164 19.02 29.17 29.77
N ASP A 165 20.00 29.61 30.59
CA ASP A 165 21.24 30.23 30.11
C ASP A 165 22.41 29.24 29.95
N ILE A 166 22.25 27.99 30.38
CA ILE A 166 23.29 26.96 30.26
C ILE A 166 23.51 26.63 28.78
N LEU A 167 24.76 26.72 28.31
CA LEU A 167 25.15 26.18 27.01
C LEU A 167 25.32 24.66 27.14
N ILE A 168 24.53 23.89 26.39
CA ILE A 168 24.61 22.43 26.40
C ILE A 168 25.38 21.97 25.15
N VAL A 169 26.42 21.17 25.35
CA VAL A 169 27.23 20.60 24.25
C VAL A 169 27.14 19.08 24.31
N SER A 170 26.48 18.47 23.34
CA SER A 170 26.45 17.01 23.24
C SER A 170 27.68 16.48 22.51
N ALA A 171 28.49 15.70 23.22
CA ALA A 171 29.75 15.13 22.75
C ALA A 171 29.65 13.63 22.45
N HIS A 172 28.54 12.96 22.77
CA HIS A 172 28.38 11.52 22.52
C HIS A 172 27.15 11.16 21.66
N SER A 173 26.00 11.78 21.90
CA SER A 173 24.74 11.39 21.24
C SER A 173 24.13 12.52 20.41
N SER A 174 23.46 12.18 19.31
CA SER A 174 22.73 13.15 18.49
C SER A 174 21.44 12.56 17.94
N ASN A 175 20.34 12.74 18.67
CA ASN A 175 18.99 12.39 18.24
C ASN A 175 18.10 13.65 18.12
N MET A 176 16.90 13.51 17.54
CA MET A 176 15.96 14.64 17.41
C MET A 176 15.52 15.20 18.76
N ARG A 177 15.38 14.38 19.80
CA ARG A 177 14.93 14.86 21.12
C ARG A 177 15.94 15.80 21.78
N LEU A 178 17.23 15.56 21.55
CA LEU A 178 18.33 16.33 22.11
C LEU A 178 18.72 17.53 21.24
N CYS A 179 18.75 17.34 19.92
CA CYS A 179 19.35 18.29 18.99
C CYS A 179 18.33 19.06 18.13
N ASP A 180 17.04 18.98 18.43
CA ASP A 180 16.02 19.81 17.79
C ASP A 180 16.11 21.24 18.34
N PRO A 181 16.42 22.24 17.49
CA PRO A 181 16.59 23.61 17.93
C PRO A 181 15.29 24.28 18.38
N ASP A 182 14.12 23.79 17.96
CA ASP A 182 12.83 24.32 18.41
C ASP A 182 12.55 23.92 19.86
N MET A 183 13.06 22.76 20.28
CA MET A 183 12.92 22.25 21.65
C MET A 183 14.07 22.68 22.56
N ASN A 184 15.30 22.72 22.04
CA ASN A 184 16.52 22.94 22.82
C ASN A 184 17.38 24.08 22.22
N LEU A 185 16.97 25.32 22.49
CA LEU A 185 17.52 26.53 21.86
C LEU A 185 19.03 26.76 22.11
N ARG A 186 19.57 26.28 23.23
CA ARG A 186 20.98 26.43 23.63
C ARG A 186 21.78 25.12 23.59
N THR A 187 21.35 24.15 22.79
CA THR A 187 22.07 22.88 22.62
C THR A 187 22.86 22.86 21.31
N MET A 188 24.12 22.44 21.37
CA MET A 188 25.00 22.21 20.22
C MET A 188 25.43 20.74 20.18
N CYS A 189 25.12 20.03 19.11
CA CYS A 189 25.47 18.61 18.96
C CYS A 189 26.70 18.45 18.07
N MET A 190 27.82 17.99 18.66
CA MET A 190 29.09 17.80 17.97
C MET A 190 29.12 16.50 17.17
N VAL A 191 28.41 15.48 17.66
CA VAL A 191 28.34 14.17 17.03
C VAL A 191 27.39 14.24 15.82
N PRO A 192 27.76 13.65 14.67
CA PRO A 192 26.85 13.50 13.54
C PRO A 192 25.54 12.81 13.91
N ARG A 193 24.45 13.17 13.22
CA ARG A 193 23.13 12.55 13.46
C ARG A 193 23.18 11.06 13.19
N ASP A 194 22.52 10.28 14.04
CA ASP A 194 22.40 8.83 13.84
C ASP A 194 21.67 8.47 12.55
N MET A 195 20.74 9.32 12.14
CA MET A 195 20.04 9.23 10.87
C MET A 195 20.99 9.27 9.66
N LEU A 196 22.07 10.06 9.73
CA LEU A 196 23.11 10.07 8.68
C LEU A 196 23.96 8.81 8.71
N ASN A 197 24.18 8.21 9.88
CA ASN A 197 24.87 6.93 10.01
C ASN A 197 24.09 5.83 9.26
N VAL A 198 22.77 5.75 9.48
CA VAL A 198 21.89 4.82 8.76
C VAL A 198 21.96 5.06 7.26
N ARG A 199 21.81 6.31 6.81
CA ARG A 199 21.86 6.65 5.39
C ARG A 199 23.20 6.27 4.76
N GLY A 200 24.31 6.66 5.38
CA GLY A 200 25.66 6.33 4.92
C GLY A 200 25.88 4.83 4.85
N LEU A 201 25.37 4.07 5.82
CA LEU A 201 25.44 2.61 5.82
C LEU A 201 24.67 2.03 4.61
N LEU A 202 23.41 2.45 4.40
CA LEU A 202 22.58 1.95 3.28
C LEU A 202 23.22 2.21 1.91
N GLU A 203 23.79 3.39 1.72
CA GLU A 203 24.46 3.78 0.49
C GLU A 203 25.78 3.01 0.29
N VAL A 204 26.60 2.86 1.33
CA VAL A 204 27.87 2.12 1.28
C VAL A 204 27.66 0.64 1.01
N VAL A 205 26.74 -0.01 1.74
CA VAL A 205 26.55 -1.46 1.59
C VAL A 205 26.03 -1.81 0.19
N SER A 206 25.13 -0.98 -0.35
CA SER A 206 24.53 -1.22 -1.67
C SER A 206 25.52 -1.02 -2.82
N ASN A 207 26.28 0.08 -2.83
CA ASN A 207 27.16 0.40 -3.96
C ASN A 207 28.58 -0.15 -3.83
N GLN A 208 29.13 -0.22 -2.62
CA GLN A 208 30.55 -0.52 -2.43
C GLN A 208 30.79 -1.96 -1.97
N LEU A 209 29.82 -2.58 -1.28
CA LEU A 209 29.98 -3.91 -0.68
C LEU A 209 29.20 -5.02 -1.41
N ASN A 210 28.49 -4.70 -2.50
CA ASN A 210 27.61 -5.63 -3.23
C ASN A 210 26.53 -6.27 -2.34
N TRP A 211 26.01 -5.54 -1.35
CA TRP A 211 24.88 -5.99 -0.55
C TRP A 211 23.59 -5.57 -1.23
N HIS A 212 22.85 -6.57 -1.72
CA HIS A 212 21.54 -6.39 -2.33
C HIS A 212 20.40 -6.72 -1.36
N SER A 213 20.69 -7.51 -0.31
CA SER A 213 19.81 -7.75 0.83
C SER A 213 20.53 -7.47 2.14
N MET A 214 19.82 -6.97 3.14
CA MET A 214 20.35 -6.80 4.49
C MET A 214 19.29 -6.94 5.57
N SER A 215 19.73 -7.25 6.79
CA SER A 215 18.90 -7.21 8.00
C SER A 215 19.42 -6.16 8.97
N LEU A 216 18.55 -5.66 9.84
CA LEU A 216 18.91 -4.67 10.87
C LEU A 216 18.60 -5.20 12.26
N VAL A 217 19.52 -4.97 13.19
CA VAL A 217 19.34 -5.25 14.62
C VAL A 217 19.51 -3.95 15.40
N PHE A 218 18.57 -3.69 16.31
CA PHE A 218 18.56 -2.53 17.18
C PHE A 218 18.58 -2.96 18.64
N SER A 219 19.19 -2.17 19.52
CA SER A 219 19.01 -2.36 20.95
C SER A 219 17.57 -1.97 21.35
N SER A 220 17.03 -2.61 22.39
CA SER A 220 15.73 -2.25 22.99
C SER A 220 15.79 -1.02 23.91
N ASP A 221 16.78 -0.15 23.73
CA ASP A 221 16.93 1.13 24.41
C ASP A 221 16.48 2.31 23.52
N GLY A 222 16.51 3.53 24.05
CA GLY A 222 16.07 4.70 23.28
C GLY A 222 16.99 5.06 22.12
N TYR A 223 18.25 4.60 22.12
CA TYR A 223 19.13 4.73 20.95
C TYR A 223 18.63 3.85 19.81
N GLY A 224 18.48 2.53 20.04
CA GLY A 224 18.03 1.58 19.03
C GLY A 224 16.63 1.87 18.50
N GLU A 225 15.70 2.25 19.39
CA GLU A 225 14.36 2.71 18.98
C GLU A 225 14.42 3.96 18.10
N GLY A 226 15.23 4.95 18.49
CA GLY A 226 15.40 6.19 17.74
C GLY A 226 15.91 5.95 16.33
N VAL A 227 16.90 5.07 16.19
CA VAL A 227 17.45 4.67 14.89
C VAL A 227 16.42 3.90 14.06
N SER A 228 15.72 2.94 14.65
CA SER A 228 14.71 2.12 13.96
C SER A 228 13.61 3.00 13.34
N ARG A 229 13.12 4.01 14.08
CA ARG A 229 12.12 4.97 13.57
C ARG A 229 12.62 5.79 12.39
N ALA A 230 13.93 6.06 12.31
CA ALA A 230 14.54 6.84 11.24
C ALA A 230 14.74 6.03 9.94
N VAL A 231 14.81 4.70 9.99
CA VAL A 231 15.12 3.83 8.84
C VAL A 231 14.22 4.12 7.64
N THR A 232 12.90 4.18 7.82
CA THR A 232 11.94 4.39 6.73
C THR A 232 12.18 5.71 5.99
N SER A 233 12.43 6.80 6.73
CA SER A 233 12.77 8.10 6.15
C SER A 233 14.11 8.06 5.40
N GLN A 234 15.10 7.34 5.93
CA GLN A 234 16.42 7.26 5.31
C GLN A 234 16.46 6.38 4.09
N VAL A 235 15.66 5.32 4.02
CA VAL A 235 15.48 4.51 2.81
C VAL A 235 14.96 5.36 1.65
N GLN A 236 14.12 6.36 1.93
CA GLN A 236 13.61 7.28 0.90
C GLN A 236 14.62 8.35 0.48
N THR A 237 15.49 8.76 1.40
CA THR A 237 16.47 9.84 1.20
C THR A 237 17.79 9.32 0.60
N ALA A 238 18.13 8.05 0.84
CA ALA A 238 19.32 7.43 0.30
C ALA A 238 19.28 7.35 -1.23
N SER A 239 20.42 7.64 -1.87
CA SER A 239 20.56 7.53 -3.33
C SER A 239 20.40 6.09 -3.82
N THR A 240 20.91 5.13 -3.04
CA THR A 240 20.81 3.69 -3.26
C THR A 240 20.64 2.98 -1.92
N THR A 241 20.00 1.81 -1.93
CA THR A 241 19.77 1.03 -0.71
C THR A 241 19.68 -0.46 -1.02
N ALA A 242 20.12 -1.30 -0.07
CA ALA A 242 19.86 -2.73 -0.10
C ALA A 242 18.39 -3.00 0.29
N THR A 243 17.84 -4.13 -0.16
CA THR A 243 16.52 -4.55 0.29
C THR A 243 16.62 -4.96 1.76
N ILE A 244 15.99 -4.19 2.64
CA ILE A 244 15.87 -4.54 4.06
C ILE A 244 14.83 -5.67 4.16
N VAL A 245 15.27 -6.87 4.52
CA VAL A 245 14.42 -8.07 4.57
C VAL A 245 14.01 -8.45 5.98
N ALA A 246 14.72 -7.98 7.01
CA ALA A 246 14.33 -8.17 8.40
C ALA A 246 14.81 -7.01 9.28
N GLN A 247 14.01 -6.72 10.30
CA GLN A 247 14.33 -5.77 11.37
C GLN A 247 13.95 -6.43 12.70
N THR A 248 14.85 -6.42 13.68
CA THR A 248 14.60 -7.02 15.00
C THR A 248 15.26 -6.21 16.10
N PHE A 249 14.76 -6.39 17.32
CA PHE A 249 15.31 -5.78 18.52
C PHE A 249 16.02 -6.84 19.38
N MET A 250 17.04 -6.41 20.12
CA MET A 250 17.76 -7.22 21.08
C MET A 250 17.73 -6.51 22.43
N SER A 251 17.32 -7.22 23.48
CA SER A 251 17.26 -6.68 24.84
C SER A 251 18.59 -6.87 25.56
N GLY A 252 19.01 -5.87 26.34
CA GLY A 252 20.20 -5.94 27.19
C GLY A 252 20.16 -7.04 28.27
N ALA A 253 18.97 -7.46 28.70
CA ALA A 253 18.76 -8.50 29.73
C ALA A 253 18.34 -9.87 29.17
N ALA A 254 18.54 -10.09 27.86
CA ALA A 254 18.05 -11.29 27.19
C ALA A 254 18.85 -12.56 27.53
N SER A 255 18.20 -13.72 27.48
CA SER A 255 18.84 -15.03 27.65
C SER A 255 19.57 -15.46 26.36
N THR A 256 20.42 -16.49 26.45
CA THR A 256 21.07 -17.06 25.26
C THR A 256 20.08 -17.54 24.20
N THR A 257 18.92 -18.05 24.63
CA THR A 257 17.83 -18.49 23.75
C THR A 257 17.20 -17.32 23.00
N ASP A 258 17.07 -16.17 23.66
CA ASP A 258 16.55 -14.95 23.02
C ASP A 258 17.54 -14.43 21.98
N ASP A 259 18.85 -14.50 22.25
CA ASP A 259 19.89 -14.12 21.30
C ASP A 259 19.90 -15.04 20.07
N ASP A 260 19.70 -16.35 20.26
CA ASP A 260 19.56 -17.31 19.15
C ASP A 260 18.27 -17.06 18.34
N ALA A 261 17.21 -16.58 18.98
CA ALA A 261 15.99 -16.16 18.30
C ALA A 261 16.21 -14.88 17.46
N VAL A 262 17.03 -13.94 17.93
CA VAL A 262 17.46 -12.76 17.15
C VAL A 262 18.20 -13.20 15.88
N VAL A 263 19.14 -14.15 15.98
CA VAL A 263 19.84 -14.71 14.80
C VAL A 263 18.85 -15.36 13.83
N THR A 264 17.91 -16.14 14.34
CA THR A 264 16.86 -16.77 13.53
C THR A 264 16.01 -15.71 12.80
N ALA A 265 15.68 -14.61 13.46
CA ALA A 265 14.90 -13.52 12.88
C ALA A 265 15.65 -12.78 11.76
N ILE A 266 16.92 -12.42 11.96
CA ILE A 266 17.70 -11.70 10.94
C ILE A 266 18.07 -12.56 9.73
N THR A 267 18.14 -13.89 9.89
CA THR A 267 18.41 -14.80 8.77
C THR A 267 17.17 -15.44 8.19
N LYS A 268 15.97 -15.13 8.70
CA LYS A 268 14.67 -15.66 8.22
C LYS A 268 14.52 -15.52 6.70
N TYR A 269 14.96 -14.39 6.16
CA TYR A 269 14.94 -14.05 4.74
C TYR A 269 16.36 -14.03 4.14
N ARG A 270 17.25 -14.90 4.65
CA ARG A 270 18.55 -15.25 4.05
C ARG A 270 19.51 -14.09 3.81
N ALA A 271 19.38 -12.97 4.52
CA ALA A 271 20.39 -11.91 4.49
C ALA A 271 21.72 -12.44 5.07
N ARG A 272 22.83 -12.11 4.42
CA ARG A 272 24.19 -12.35 4.95
C ARG A 272 24.74 -11.10 5.62
N GLY A 273 24.41 -9.93 5.08
CA GLY A 273 24.79 -8.66 5.65
C GLY A 273 23.81 -8.18 6.72
N VAL A 274 24.33 -7.81 7.90
CA VAL A 274 23.51 -7.32 9.02
C VAL A 274 24.10 -6.00 9.53
N GLY A 275 23.27 -4.95 9.54
CA GLY A 275 23.59 -3.69 10.22
C GLY A 275 23.18 -3.75 11.69
N CYS A 276 24.09 -3.43 12.60
CA CYS A 276 23.91 -3.58 14.04
C CYS A 276 24.04 -2.23 14.76
N PHE A 277 22.92 -1.75 15.30
CA PHE A 277 22.85 -0.57 16.18
C PHE A 277 22.68 -1.06 17.62
N LEU A 278 23.74 -1.69 18.12
CA LEU A 278 23.80 -2.39 19.40
C LEU A 278 24.89 -1.80 20.29
N SER A 279 24.70 -1.91 21.60
CA SER A 279 25.78 -1.72 22.57
C SER A 279 26.85 -2.80 22.41
N GLU A 280 28.06 -2.53 22.91
CA GLU A 280 29.17 -3.49 22.88
C GLU A 280 28.78 -4.87 23.44
N ALA A 281 28.12 -4.90 24.60
CA ALA A 281 27.75 -6.15 25.26
C ALA A 281 26.76 -6.97 24.41
N GLU A 282 25.76 -6.30 23.82
CA GLU A 282 24.81 -6.94 22.91
C GLU A 282 25.49 -7.41 21.63
N MET A 283 26.42 -6.63 21.07
CA MET A 283 27.15 -7.02 19.86
C MET A 283 28.00 -8.28 20.08
N ARG A 284 28.66 -8.40 21.23
CA ARG A 284 29.41 -9.61 21.60
C ARG A 284 28.49 -10.81 21.76
N ARG A 285 27.33 -10.63 22.38
CA ARG A 285 26.31 -11.70 22.54
C ARG A 285 25.71 -12.13 21.19
N LEU A 286 25.41 -11.18 20.31
CA LEU A 286 24.93 -11.46 18.96
C LEU A 286 25.98 -12.23 18.16
N HIS A 287 27.25 -11.81 18.21
CA HIS A 287 28.33 -12.55 17.56
C HIS A 287 28.44 -13.98 18.09
N ALA A 288 28.41 -14.18 19.41
CA ALA A 288 28.41 -15.50 20.01
C ALA A 288 27.20 -16.36 19.59
N ALA A 289 26.02 -15.75 19.42
CA ALA A 289 24.84 -16.44 18.90
C ALA A 289 25.00 -16.85 17.42
N VAL A 290 25.62 -15.98 16.61
CA VAL A 290 25.97 -16.30 15.22
C VAL A 290 26.97 -17.46 15.16
N GLU A 291 27.99 -17.47 16.02
CA GLU A 291 28.98 -18.56 16.07
C GLU A 291 28.37 -19.89 16.52
N ARG A 292 27.41 -19.87 17.47
CA ARG A 292 26.68 -21.08 17.89
C ARG A 292 25.88 -21.70 16.76
N ASN A 293 25.42 -20.89 15.80
CA ASN A 293 24.65 -21.36 14.67
C ASN A 293 25.58 -21.68 13.49
N ASN A 294 25.84 -22.97 13.28
CA ASN A 294 26.73 -23.48 12.22
C ASN A 294 26.42 -22.94 10.81
N ARG A 295 25.17 -22.53 10.52
CA ARG A 295 24.79 -21.98 9.21
C ARG A 295 25.21 -20.53 9.04
N THR A 296 25.18 -19.75 10.12
CA THR A 296 25.39 -18.31 10.08
C THR A 296 26.84 -17.94 10.40
N ALA A 297 27.54 -18.75 11.19
CA ALA A 297 28.93 -18.55 11.59
C ALA A 297 29.87 -18.22 10.40
N SER A 298 29.71 -18.91 9.26
CA SER A 298 30.56 -18.72 8.08
C SER A 298 29.96 -17.79 7.03
N THR A 299 28.68 -17.44 7.11
CA THR A 299 27.98 -16.73 6.03
C THR A 299 27.58 -15.30 6.39
N VAL A 300 27.31 -15.01 7.66
CA VAL A 300 26.90 -13.68 8.12
C VAL A 300 28.12 -12.76 8.26
N PHE A 301 27.90 -11.47 8.02
CA PHE A 301 28.85 -10.39 8.25
C PHE A 301 28.15 -9.23 8.94
N LEU A 302 28.67 -8.84 10.11
CA LEU A 302 28.03 -7.84 10.97
C LEU A 302 28.71 -6.48 10.79
N ILE A 303 27.94 -5.41 10.55
CA ILE A 303 28.46 -4.03 10.55
C ILE A 303 27.90 -3.30 11.77
N ALA A 304 28.76 -3.08 12.76
CA ALA A 304 28.43 -2.41 14.00
C ALA A 304 28.46 -0.88 13.87
N SER A 305 27.67 -0.21 14.72
CA SER A 305 27.69 1.24 14.90
C SER A 305 28.74 1.69 15.94
N ARG A 306 28.82 3.01 16.20
CA ARG A 306 29.74 3.60 17.18
C ARG A 306 29.57 3.05 18.61
N GLU A 307 28.37 2.61 18.98
CA GLU A 307 28.07 2.07 20.32
C GLU A 307 28.80 0.76 20.63
N SER A 308 29.44 0.16 19.62
CA SER A 308 30.21 -1.07 19.73
C SER A 308 31.69 -0.87 19.34
N LEU A 309 32.22 0.35 19.43
CA LEU A 309 33.61 0.65 19.04
C LEU A 309 34.66 -0.22 19.73
N ASN A 310 34.46 -0.56 21.00
CA ASN A 310 35.38 -1.41 21.77
C ASN A 310 35.38 -2.89 21.33
N VAL A 311 34.53 -3.27 20.38
CA VAL A 311 34.62 -4.55 19.66
C VAL A 311 35.73 -4.52 18.60
N LEU A 312 36.15 -3.34 18.13
CA LEU A 312 37.14 -3.18 17.04
C LEU A 312 38.40 -4.05 17.21
N PRO A 313 39.03 -4.18 18.40
CA PRO A 313 40.22 -5.01 18.57
C PRO A 313 39.97 -6.51 18.30
N SER A 314 38.72 -6.98 18.33
CA SER A 314 38.34 -8.36 18.01
C SER A 314 38.02 -8.58 16.52
N LEU A 315 37.90 -7.51 15.74
CA LEU A 315 37.63 -7.54 14.29
C LEU A 315 38.94 -7.73 13.50
N THR A 316 39.67 -8.78 13.85
CA THR A 316 40.99 -9.10 13.29
C THR A 316 40.87 -9.95 12.03
N GLY A 317 41.84 -9.80 11.12
CA GLY A 317 41.93 -10.56 9.88
C GLY A 317 42.34 -9.69 8.69
N ASP A 318 43.26 -10.20 7.89
CA ASP A 318 43.81 -9.56 6.69
C ASP A 318 43.56 -10.41 5.44
N ILE A 319 43.84 -9.87 4.26
CA ILE A 319 43.82 -10.61 3.00
C ILE A 319 44.75 -11.83 3.04
N ASN A 320 45.88 -11.71 3.75
CA ASN A 320 46.92 -12.74 3.85
C ASN A 320 46.68 -13.81 4.93
N THR A 321 45.72 -13.60 5.83
CA THR A 321 45.39 -14.57 6.89
C THR A 321 44.21 -15.45 6.49
N THR A 322 44.22 -16.69 6.98
CA THR A 322 43.10 -17.63 6.80
C THR A 322 41.86 -17.20 7.57
N ALA A 323 42.03 -16.55 8.73
CA ALA A 323 40.94 -15.92 9.47
C ALA A 323 40.60 -14.54 8.85
N LYS A 324 39.34 -14.37 8.46
CA LYS A 324 38.76 -13.10 8.03
C LYS A 324 37.99 -12.47 9.19
N PRO A 325 37.86 -11.13 9.24
CA PRO A 325 37.05 -10.50 10.27
C PRO A 325 35.60 -10.94 10.12
N TRP A 326 34.96 -11.22 11.25
CA TRP A 326 33.54 -11.60 11.31
C TRP A 326 32.60 -10.40 11.10
N GLY A 327 33.14 -9.19 11.17
CA GLY A 327 32.40 -7.95 10.98
C GLY A 327 33.30 -6.72 10.76
N ALA A 328 32.67 -5.57 10.68
CA ALA A 328 33.30 -4.25 10.59
C ALA A 328 32.55 -3.24 11.46
N ILE A 329 33.12 -2.06 11.67
CA ILE A 329 32.44 -0.94 12.31
C ILE A 329 32.25 0.18 11.29
N PHE A 330 31.06 0.75 11.25
CA PHE A 330 30.75 1.95 10.47
C PHE A 330 30.53 3.13 11.42
N VAL A 331 31.48 4.06 11.43
CA VAL A 331 31.60 5.10 12.45
C VAL A 331 32.03 6.43 11.85
N SER A 332 31.60 7.53 12.45
CA SER A 332 32.07 8.87 12.07
C SER A 332 33.53 9.09 12.46
N ALA A 333 34.21 10.00 11.77
CA ALA A 333 35.61 10.31 12.03
C ALA A 333 35.87 10.71 13.50
N TYR A 334 36.98 10.23 14.05
CA TYR A 334 37.52 10.59 15.36
C TYR A 334 39.04 10.41 15.37
N THR A 335 39.71 10.90 16.41
CA THR A 335 41.15 10.69 16.60
C THR A 335 41.37 9.39 17.38
N PRO A 336 42.06 8.39 16.82
CA PRO A 336 42.22 7.08 17.46
C PRO A 336 43.15 7.15 18.68
N PRO A 337 43.07 6.16 19.61
CA PRO A 337 43.83 6.13 20.86
C PRO A 337 45.34 6.35 20.68
N ALA A 338 45.96 5.66 19.71
CA ALA A 338 47.39 5.76 19.46
C ALA A 338 47.84 7.18 19.07
N GLU A 339 46.97 7.91 18.34
CA GLU A 339 47.26 9.28 17.93
C GLU A 339 47.11 10.25 19.11
N LEU A 340 46.08 10.09 19.95
CA LEU A 340 45.92 10.88 21.18
C LEU A 340 47.11 10.70 22.14
N VAL A 341 47.58 9.47 22.32
CA VAL A 341 48.79 9.20 23.12
C VAL A 341 50.01 9.86 22.47
N SER A 342 50.19 9.75 21.15
CA SER A 342 51.32 10.36 20.44
C SER A 342 51.33 11.89 20.49
N GLN A 343 50.14 12.51 20.60
CA GLN A 343 49.96 13.96 20.74
C GLN A 343 50.14 14.43 22.20
N GLY A 344 50.42 13.51 23.13
CA GLY A 344 50.74 13.83 24.52
C GLY A 344 49.52 14.05 25.42
N PHE A 345 48.31 13.65 25.01
CA PHE A 345 47.11 13.73 25.86
C PHE A 345 47.16 12.75 27.03
N PHE A 346 47.88 11.65 26.87
CA PHE A 346 48.07 10.64 27.91
C PHE A 346 49.56 10.31 28.02
N PRO A 347 50.12 10.15 29.23
CA PRO A 347 51.51 9.74 29.39
C PRO A 347 51.79 8.39 28.72
N ALA A 348 53.00 8.20 28.19
CA ALA A 348 53.39 6.95 27.51
C ALA A 348 53.29 5.69 28.41
N THR A 349 53.27 5.84 29.74
CA THR A 349 53.06 4.77 30.73
C THR A 349 51.59 4.39 30.95
N HIS A 350 50.66 5.19 30.42
CA HIS A 350 49.21 5.04 30.54
C HIS A 350 48.51 4.82 29.18
N GLY A 351 49.20 4.27 28.17
CA GLY A 351 48.60 3.99 26.86
C GLY A 351 47.40 3.02 26.90
N SER A 352 47.19 2.29 28.00
CA SER A 352 46.00 1.47 28.26
C SER A 352 44.82 2.24 28.88
N ALA A 353 44.97 3.53 29.17
CA ALA A 353 43.94 4.37 29.81
C ALA A 353 42.95 4.97 28.81
N VAL A 354 43.13 4.76 27.51
CA VAL A 354 42.22 5.21 26.46
C VAL A 354 41.96 4.07 25.48
N ASP A 355 40.69 3.78 25.24
CA ASP A 355 40.20 2.82 24.27
C ASP A 355 39.50 3.54 23.10
N GLU A 356 39.04 2.78 22.10
CA GLU A 356 38.44 3.36 20.89
C GLU A 356 37.15 4.15 21.19
N TYR A 357 36.33 3.67 22.12
CA TYR A 357 35.09 4.35 22.49
C TYR A 357 35.34 5.64 23.27
N SER A 358 36.23 5.62 24.26
CA SER A 358 36.64 6.83 25.00
C SER A 358 37.38 7.82 24.11
N ALA A 359 38.21 7.36 23.18
CA ALA A 359 38.85 8.23 22.18
C ALA A 359 37.82 8.92 21.28
N PHE A 360 36.76 8.21 20.89
CA PHE A 360 35.64 8.79 20.14
C PHE A 360 34.95 9.91 20.91
N VAL A 361 34.56 9.63 22.17
CA VAL A 361 33.88 10.61 23.04
C VAL A 361 34.79 11.81 23.31
N LEU A 362 36.05 11.57 23.66
CA LEU A 362 37.03 12.62 23.91
C LEU A 362 37.25 13.50 22.67
N SER A 363 37.39 12.92 21.48
CA SER A 363 37.57 13.69 20.24
C SER A 363 36.44 14.69 20.01
N HIS A 364 35.19 14.28 20.23
CA HIS A 364 34.02 15.15 20.06
C HIS A 364 33.87 16.17 21.19
N LEU A 365 34.30 15.81 22.41
CA LEU A 365 34.36 16.74 23.54
C LEU A 365 35.38 17.85 23.28
N LEU A 366 36.59 17.49 22.80
CA LEU A 366 37.62 18.46 22.42
C LEU A 366 37.15 19.38 21.30
N ASP A 367 36.39 18.87 20.33
CA ASP A 367 35.78 19.71 19.29
C ASP A 367 34.75 20.70 19.86
N GLY A 368 33.98 20.29 20.87
CA GLY A 368 33.10 21.19 21.60
C GLY A 368 33.87 22.31 22.32
N LEU A 369 35.03 22.02 22.89
CA LEU A 369 35.92 23.03 23.47
C LEU A 369 36.52 23.94 22.38
N LEU A 370 36.97 23.39 21.26
CA LEU A 370 37.47 24.16 20.12
C LEU A 370 36.41 25.09 19.53
N MET A 371 35.12 24.71 19.55
CA MET A 371 34.03 25.60 19.17
C MET A 371 33.95 26.83 20.08
N VAL A 372 34.10 26.65 21.39
CA VAL A 372 34.11 27.76 22.35
C VAL A 372 35.33 28.66 22.13
N ASP A 373 36.50 28.08 21.85
CA ASP A 373 37.73 28.81 21.53
C ASP A 373 37.60 29.60 20.22
N ALA A 374 37.09 28.96 19.17
CA ALA A 374 36.88 29.56 17.85
C ALA A 374 35.87 30.73 17.88
N THR A 375 34.94 30.72 18.84
CA THR A 375 33.99 31.81 19.08
C THR A 375 34.47 32.82 20.11
N LYS A 376 35.74 32.75 20.53
CA LYS A 376 36.36 33.66 21.51
C LYS A 376 35.63 33.69 22.85
N GLY A 377 35.09 32.55 23.27
CA GLY A 377 34.35 32.42 24.53
C GLY A 377 32.92 32.98 24.51
N ALA A 378 32.35 33.26 23.33
CA ALA A 378 31.02 33.85 23.20
C ALA A 378 29.86 32.86 23.45
N ILE A 379 29.81 32.25 24.65
CA ILE A 379 28.86 31.18 25.01
C ILE A 379 27.38 31.62 24.97
N ASN A 380 27.11 32.92 25.09
CA ASN A 380 25.76 33.49 25.01
C ASN A 380 25.32 33.84 23.58
N ASN A 381 26.24 33.79 22.62
CA ASN A 381 25.95 34.14 21.23
C ASN A 381 25.76 32.86 20.40
N MET A 382 24.54 32.32 20.43
CA MET A 382 24.19 31.11 19.67
C MET A 382 24.45 31.31 18.17
N SER A 383 24.21 32.49 17.60
CA SER A 383 24.51 32.76 16.18
C SER A 383 25.99 32.61 15.85
N ALA A 384 26.89 33.05 16.73
CA ALA A 384 28.33 32.87 16.56
C ALA A 384 28.74 31.39 16.71
N LEU A 385 28.22 30.69 17.73
CA LEU A 385 28.48 29.26 17.95
C LEU A 385 28.05 28.42 16.74
N ARG A 386 26.88 28.72 16.18
CA ARG A 386 26.30 28.03 15.01
C ARG A 386 27.03 28.35 13.70
N ALA A 387 27.63 29.53 13.61
CA ALA A 387 28.46 29.93 12.48
C ALA A 387 29.91 29.43 12.56
N ALA A 388 30.32 28.80 13.68
CA ALA A 388 31.69 28.35 13.87
C ALA A 388 32.11 27.33 12.80
N ARG A 389 33.35 27.49 12.31
CA ARG A 389 34.00 26.62 11.33
C ARG A 389 35.46 26.45 11.72
N PHE A 390 35.90 25.21 11.95
CA PHE A 390 37.28 24.92 12.36
C PHE A 390 37.68 23.49 11.98
N ASN A 391 38.98 23.21 11.99
CA ASN A 391 39.51 21.85 11.90
C ASN A 391 39.68 21.32 13.33
N GLY A 392 38.93 20.28 13.67
CA GLY A 392 38.96 19.63 14.96
C GLY A 392 39.59 18.23 14.91
N TYR A 393 39.50 17.53 16.04
CA TYR A 393 39.95 16.15 16.22
C TYR A 393 39.09 15.13 15.47
N THR A 394 37.89 15.52 15.05
CA THR A 394 37.02 14.68 14.22
C THR A 394 37.00 15.13 12.75
N GLY A 395 37.96 15.95 12.33
CA GLY A 395 38.03 16.54 10.99
C GLY A 395 37.43 17.93 10.92
N LYS A 396 36.90 18.33 9.76
CA LYS A 396 36.24 19.64 9.63
C LYS A 396 34.93 19.66 10.42
N VAL A 397 34.74 20.71 11.21
CA VAL A 397 33.54 20.93 12.02
C VAL A 397 32.79 22.15 11.48
N ALA A 398 31.52 21.93 11.18
CA ALA A 398 30.61 22.90 10.60
C ALA A 398 29.16 22.52 10.94
N PHE A 399 28.29 23.51 11.13
CA PHE A 399 26.88 23.34 11.48
C PHE A 399 25.94 23.94 10.44
N ASP A 400 24.80 23.30 10.20
CA ASP A 400 23.78 23.83 9.28
C ASP A 400 23.00 25.00 9.89
N SER A 401 22.43 25.84 9.03
CA SER A 401 21.66 27.03 9.42
C SER A 401 20.24 26.75 9.91
N ILE A 402 19.68 25.55 9.66
CA ILE A 402 18.28 25.21 9.98
C ILE A 402 18.19 24.47 11.31
N TYR A 403 18.90 23.35 11.41
CA TYR A 403 18.91 22.44 12.55
C TYR A 403 20.13 22.60 13.45
N TYR A 404 21.14 23.38 13.03
CA TYR A 404 22.33 23.68 13.84
C TYR A 404 23.12 22.43 14.27
N GLN A 405 23.04 21.40 13.43
CA GLN A 405 23.75 20.13 13.60
C GLN A 405 24.87 20.00 12.57
N ARG A 406 25.81 19.10 12.85
CA ARG A 406 27.02 18.89 12.04
C ARG A 406 26.71 18.49 10.59
N VAL A 407 27.26 19.24 9.61
CA VAL A 407 27.02 19.05 8.16
C VAL A 407 28.18 18.45 7.38
N GLU A 408 29.42 18.68 7.81
CA GLU A 408 30.62 18.12 7.17
C GLU A 408 31.01 16.84 7.91
N THR A 409 30.40 15.73 7.51
CA THR A 409 30.54 14.44 8.21
C THR A 409 31.17 13.41 7.31
N VAL A 410 32.21 12.75 7.80
CA VAL A 410 32.83 11.58 7.17
C VAL A 410 32.58 10.38 8.05
N PHE A 411 31.97 9.34 7.47
CA PHE A 411 31.84 8.02 8.06
C PHE A 411 32.80 7.06 7.36
N SER A 412 33.34 6.12 8.12
CA SER A 412 34.35 5.16 7.67
C SER A 412 33.94 3.74 8.05
N LEU A 413 34.11 2.81 7.11
CA LEU A 413 34.03 1.38 7.36
C LEU A 413 35.42 0.86 7.75
N ILE A 414 35.55 0.39 8.98
CA ILE A 414 36.83 0.07 9.61
C ILE A 414 36.85 -1.36 10.18
N THR A 415 38.07 -1.91 10.30
CA THR A 415 38.37 -3.17 11.01
C THR A 415 39.60 -2.95 11.91
N ALA A 416 40.02 -3.96 12.68
CA ALA A 416 41.20 -3.82 13.55
C ALA A 416 42.48 -3.40 12.79
N ILE A 417 42.58 -3.79 11.51
CA ILE A 417 43.74 -3.50 10.65
C ILE A 417 43.52 -2.23 9.83
N HIS A 418 42.29 -2.01 9.35
CA HIS A 418 41.92 -0.85 8.53
C HIS A 418 41.25 0.20 9.42
N THR A 419 42.05 1.06 10.03
CA THR A 419 41.60 2.06 11.01
C THR A 419 40.91 3.25 10.35
N VAL A 420 40.40 4.20 11.14
CA VAL A 420 39.76 5.44 10.65
C VAL A 420 40.69 6.28 9.79
N ARG A 421 42.02 6.18 9.97
CA ARG A 421 43.02 6.86 9.15
C ARG A 421 43.37 6.12 7.85
N ASN A 422 43.09 4.82 7.79
CA ASN A 422 43.23 3.98 6.60
C ASN A 422 42.01 3.05 6.44
N PRO A 423 40.82 3.61 6.16
CA PRO A 423 39.57 2.86 6.18
C PRO A 423 39.38 2.04 4.89
N LEU A 424 38.49 1.05 4.92
CA LEU A 424 38.11 0.29 3.73
C LEU A 424 37.28 1.15 2.77
N VAL A 425 36.26 1.82 3.31
CA VAL A 425 35.34 2.67 2.56
C VAL A 425 35.06 3.93 3.37
N THR A 426 35.04 5.08 2.72
CA THR A 426 34.57 6.34 3.31
C THR A 426 33.27 6.77 2.66
N TRP A 427 32.35 7.28 3.46
CA TRP A 427 31.15 7.98 3.02
C TRP A 427 31.21 9.40 3.57
N SER A 428 30.99 10.39 2.71
CA SER A 428 31.05 11.80 3.08
C SER A 428 29.82 12.53 2.57
N LEU A 429 29.28 13.39 3.43
CA LEU A 429 28.19 14.28 3.08
C LEU A 429 28.60 15.71 3.42
N LYS A 430 28.35 16.63 2.50
CA LYS A 430 28.65 18.05 2.67
C LYS A 430 27.36 18.85 2.55
N ASP A 431 27.10 19.73 3.51
CA ASP A 431 25.96 20.66 3.53
C ASP A 431 24.59 19.97 3.29
N TYR A 432 24.44 18.71 3.75
CA TYR A 432 23.27 17.86 3.51
C TYR A 432 22.85 17.75 2.03
N SER A 433 23.83 17.66 1.13
CA SER A 433 23.57 17.39 -0.29
C SER A 433 22.62 16.19 -0.50
N SER A 434 21.91 16.20 -1.64
CA SER A 434 21.07 15.07 -2.05
C SER A 434 21.88 13.79 -2.22
N ASP A 435 23.17 13.90 -2.53
CA ASP A 435 24.02 12.76 -2.85
C ASP A 435 25.21 12.68 -1.87
N GLY A 436 25.37 11.52 -1.22
CA GLY A 436 26.54 11.19 -0.42
C GLY A 436 27.67 10.68 -1.30
N HIS A 437 28.89 11.17 -1.08
CA HIS A 437 30.07 10.78 -1.84
C HIS A 437 30.77 9.59 -1.17
N GLN A 438 30.89 8.48 -1.90
CA GLN A 438 31.45 7.21 -1.44
C GLN A 438 32.78 6.96 -2.14
N VAL A 439 33.79 6.56 -1.37
CA VAL A 439 35.10 6.15 -1.90
C VAL A 439 35.47 4.82 -1.27
N ASN A 440 35.57 3.77 -2.08
CA ASN A 440 36.22 2.54 -1.68
C ASN A 440 37.72 2.72 -1.84
N VAL A 441 38.43 2.84 -0.71
CA VAL A 441 39.85 3.20 -0.66
C VAL A 441 40.70 2.03 -1.16
N ILE A 442 40.28 0.79 -0.88
CA ILE A 442 41.03 -0.42 -1.23
C ILE A 442 40.07 -1.54 -1.72
N PRO A 443 39.54 -1.43 -2.96
CA PRO A 443 38.44 -2.29 -3.43
C PRO A 443 38.72 -3.79 -3.41
N GLU A 444 39.95 -4.20 -3.73
CA GLU A 444 40.37 -5.60 -3.73
C GLU A 444 40.35 -6.18 -2.31
N VAL A 445 40.84 -5.41 -1.34
CA VAL A 445 40.86 -5.82 0.07
C VAL A 445 39.46 -5.80 0.65
N THR A 446 38.65 -4.78 0.36
CA THR A 446 37.25 -4.72 0.79
C THR A 446 36.48 -5.94 0.30
N ARG A 447 36.62 -6.32 -0.98
CA ARG A 447 35.94 -7.50 -1.54
C ARG A 447 36.42 -8.82 -0.92
N ALA A 448 37.68 -8.88 -0.48
CA ALA A 448 38.26 -10.06 0.16
C ALA A 448 37.92 -10.19 1.65
N LEU A 449 37.70 -9.08 2.35
CA LEU A 449 37.41 -9.04 3.78
C LEU A 449 35.91 -8.98 4.09
N VAL A 450 35.14 -8.26 3.29
CA VAL A 450 33.69 -8.08 3.49
C VAL A 450 32.93 -9.06 2.62
N LYS A 451 32.13 -9.92 3.25
CA LYS A 451 31.28 -10.88 2.53
C LYS A 451 30.18 -10.14 1.78
N ALA A 452 29.94 -10.52 0.53
CA ALA A 452 28.80 -10.01 -0.23
C ALA A 452 27.47 -10.55 0.35
N SER A 453 26.40 -9.78 0.18
CA SER A 453 25.05 -10.17 0.57
C SER A 453 24.12 -10.18 -0.65
N PRO A 454 24.10 -11.26 -1.44
CA PRO A 454 23.25 -11.34 -2.63
C PRO A 454 21.77 -11.28 -2.26
N LEU A 455 20.93 -10.86 -3.21
CA LEU A 455 19.49 -10.92 -3.04
C LEU A 455 19.04 -12.37 -3.21
N ARG A 456 18.77 -13.04 -2.10
CA ARG A 456 18.27 -14.43 -2.05
C ARG A 456 16.83 -14.51 -1.56
N THR A 457 16.11 -13.39 -1.69
CA THR A 457 14.71 -13.27 -1.31
C THR A 457 13.99 -12.26 -2.20
N ALA A 458 12.79 -12.59 -2.66
CA ALA A 458 11.97 -11.72 -3.51
C ALA A 458 10.95 -11.09 -2.60
N LYS A 459 10.95 -9.76 -2.58
CA LYS A 459 9.96 -9.01 -1.85
C LYS A 459 8.68 -8.98 -2.67
N ILE A 460 7.64 -9.66 -2.19
CA ILE A 460 6.33 -9.76 -2.84
C ILE A 460 5.41 -8.76 -2.16
N CYS A 461 5.07 -7.69 -2.86
CA CYS A 461 4.12 -6.71 -2.36
C CYS A 461 2.71 -7.16 -2.74
N MET A 462 1.95 -7.63 -1.77
CA MET A 462 0.62 -8.21 -1.92
C MET A 462 -0.44 -7.15 -1.59
N THR A 463 -1.07 -6.62 -2.63
CA THR A 463 -2.02 -5.52 -2.51
C THR A 463 -3.45 -6.02 -2.66
N SER A 464 -4.35 -5.53 -1.82
CA SER A 464 -5.77 -5.92 -1.87
C SER A 464 -6.68 -4.93 -1.14
N PRO A 465 -7.92 -4.70 -1.60
CA PRO A 465 -8.98 -4.17 -0.76
C PRO A 465 -9.25 -5.09 0.44
N SER A 466 -9.73 -4.50 1.54
CA SER A 466 -10.04 -5.12 2.82
C SER A 466 -11.39 -5.87 2.82
N SER A 467 -11.68 -6.67 1.79
CA SER A 467 -12.88 -7.53 1.73
C SER A 467 -12.56 -8.97 2.11
N CYS A 468 -13.51 -9.73 2.65
CA CYS A 468 -13.27 -11.12 3.04
C CYS A 468 -12.89 -12.02 1.85
N VAL A 469 -13.52 -11.81 0.69
CA VAL A 469 -13.24 -12.58 -0.54
C VAL A 469 -11.77 -12.41 -0.94
N LEU A 470 -11.31 -11.17 -1.05
CA LEU A 470 -9.96 -10.89 -1.50
C LEU A 470 -8.94 -11.20 -0.39
N THR A 471 -9.30 -11.02 0.89
CA THR A 471 -8.49 -11.46 2.04
C THR A 471 -8.23 -12.96 2.00
N GLN A 472 -9.25 -13.79 1.71
CA GLN A 472 -9.07 -15.24 1.55
C GLN A 472 -8.17 -15.58 0.37
N MET A 473 -8.27 -14.86 -0.75
CA MET A 473 -7.40 -15.03 -1.92
C MET A 473 -5.94 -14.72 -1.59
N VAL A 474 -5.68 -13.57 -0.95
CA VAL A 474 -4.34 -13.17 -0.49
C VAL A 474 -3.79 -14.19 0.51
N MET A 475 -4.60 -14.64 1.47
CA MET A 475 -4.20 -15.65 2.45
C MET A 475 -3.84 -17.00 1.81
N SER A 476 -4.61 -17.42 0.80
CA SER A 476 -4.35 -18.67 0.07
C SER A 476 -3.05 -18.59 -0.72
N MET A 477 -2.79 -17.46 -1.39
CA MET A 477 -1.52 -17.20 -2.08
C MET A 477 -0.33 -17.13 -1.11
N LEU A 478 -0.51 -16.41 0.01
CA LEU A 478 0.49 -16.26 1.06
C LEU A 478 0.88 -17.60 1.66
N PHE A 479 -0.08 -18.52 1.83
CA PHE A 479 0.20 -19.86 2.34
C PHE A 479 1.17 -20.61 1.43
N VAL A 480 0.94 -20.61 0.12
CA VAL A 480 1.80 -21.32 -0.86
C VAL A 480 3.23 -20.75 -0.85
N LEU A 481 3.38 -19.42 -0.82
CA LEU A 481 4.69 -18.76 -0.78
C LEU A 481 5.44 -19.06 0.53
N THR A 482 4.73 -19.06 1.66
CA THR A 482 5.34 -19.30 2.97
C THR A 482 5.65 -20.78 3.18
N MET A 483 4.81 -21.68 2.66
CA MET A 483 5.08 -23.12 2.60
C MET A 483 6.35 -23.41 1.81
N HIS A 484 6.55 -22.75 0.65
CA HIS A 484 7.81 -22.84 -0.09
C HIS A 484 9.01 -22.44 0.78
N ASN A 485 8.93 -21.29 1.47
CA ASN A 485 10.00 -20.84 2.37
C ASN A 485 10.34 -21.88 3.45
N GLN A 486 9.33 -22.52 4.05
CA GLN A 486 9.56 -23.56 5.05
C GLN A 486 10.25 -24.78 4.43
N ASN A 487 9.83 -25.21 3.23
CA ASN A 487 10.43 -26.35 2.53
C ASN A 487 11.91 -26.11 2.18
N VAL A 488 12.27 -24.87 1.80
CA VAL A 488 13.65 -24.55 1.45
C VAL A 488 14.49 -24.07 2.64
N SER A 489 13.89 -23.85 3.82
CA SER A 489 14.59 -23.34 5.03
C SER A 489 15.82 -24.16 5.41
N GLY A 490 15.86 -25.44 5.01
CA GLY A 490 16.96 -26.35 5.26
C GLY A 490 18.21 -26.18 4.38
N ASN A 491 18.13 -25.43 3.28
CA ASN A 491 19.17 -25.38 2.25
C ASN A 491 19.78 -23.97 2.13
N ASP A 492 21.05 -23.79 2.46
CA ASP A 492 21.74 -22.49 2.43
C ASP A 492 22.45 -22.17 1.10
N GLY A 493 22.17 -22.94 0.05
CA GLY A 493 22.68 -22.73 -1.31
C GLY A 493 22.36 -21.33 -1.85
N ASP A 494 23.28 -20.79 -2.64
CA ASP A 494 23.13 -19.46 -3.26
C ASP A 494 22.12 -19.44 -4.42
N ASP A 495 21.78 -20.62 -4.94
CA ASP A 495 20.71 -20.93 -5.89
C ASP A 495 19.33 -21.03 -5.23
N VAL A 496 19.25 -21.08 -3.89
CA VAL A 496 18.00 -21.28 -3.17
C VAL A 496 17.42 -19.97 -2.65
N PHE A 497 16.14 -19.78 -2.94
CA PHE A 497 15.50 -18.49 -2.84
C PHE A 497 14.18 -18.53 -2.04
N ASN A 498 13.96 -17.50 -1.22
CA ASN A 498 12.76 -17.32 -0.39
C ASN A 498 11.87 -16.16 -0.86
N PHE A 499 10.66 -16.10 -0.34
CA PHE A 499 9.70 -15.01 -0.55
C PHE A 499 9.57 -14.18 0.72
N TYR A 500 9.67 -12.86 0.61
CA TYR A 500 9.35 -11.91 1.67
C TYR A 500 8.01 -11.26 1.36
N PRO A 501 6.89 -11.82 1.86
CA PRO A 501 5.57 -11.27 1.63
C PRO A 501 5.36 -10.02 2.48
N VAL A 502 4.84 -8.97 1.84
CA VAL A 502 4.39 -7.74 2.49
C VAL A 502 2.96 -7.51 2.05
N ALA A 503 1.99 -7.65 2.94
CA ALA A 503 0.61 -7.32 2.66
C ALA A 503 0.38 -5.81 2.77
N ILE A 504 -0.41 -5.24 1.86
CA ILE A 504 -0.81 -3.84 1.88
C ILE A 504 -2.30 -3.73 1.54
N SER A 505 -3.07 -3.18 2.47
CA SER A 505 -4.45 -2.81 2.22
C SER A 505 -4.48 -1.59 1.31
N THR A 506 -5.16 -1.72 0.17
CA THR A 506 -5.47 -0.58 -0.69
C THR A 506 -6.75 0.14 -0.26
N ASP A 507 -7.46 -0.43 0.72
CA ASP A 507 -8.86 -0.11 1.03
C ASP A 507 -9.74 -0.23 -0.25
N ALA A 508 -10.97 0.27 -0.19
CA ALA A 508 -11.88 0.31 -1.33
C ALA A 508 -11.59 1.45 -2.33
N SER A 509 -10.60 2.31 -2.08
CA SER A 509 -10.31 3.50 -2.89
C SER A 509 -8.94 3.45 -3.58
N GLY A 510 -8.90 3.84 -4.86
CA GLY A 510 -7.64 3.95 -5.61
C GLY A 510 -6.66 4.96 -5.02
N ILE A 511 -7.14 6.02 -4.34
CA ILE A 511 -6.28 7.08 -3.78
C ILE A 511 -5.53 6.58 -2.54
N THR A 512 -6.22 5.88 -1.63
CA THR A 512 -5.59 5.23 -0.47
C THR A 512 -4.61 4.16 -0.93
N GLY A 513 -4.97 3.37 -1.94
CA GLY A 513 -4.06 2.40 -2.56
C GLY A 513 -2.77 3.02 -3.10
N LEU A 514 -2.86 4.20 -3.74
CA LEU A 514 -1.67 4.93 -4.23
C LEU A 514 -0.80 5.46 -3.08
N ALA A 515 -1.40 6.06 -2.05
CA ALA A 515 -0.68 6.60 -0.90
C ALA A 515 0.09 5.50 -0.15
N SER A 516 -0.51 4.30 -0.01
CA SER A 516 0.11 3.15 0.63
C SER A 516 1.27 2.55 -0.19
N LEU A 517 1.27 2.70 -1.52
CA LEU A 517 2.23 2.03 -2.39
C LEU A 517 3.48 2.86 -2.72
N ILE A 518 3.35 4.17 -2.96
CA ILE A 518 4.49 5.01 -3.38
C ILE A 518 5.75 4.81 -2.50
N PRO A 519 5.65 4.70 -1.16
CA PRO A 519 6.81 4.48 -0.29
C PRO A 519 7.51 3.14 -0.51
N ILE A 520 6.80 2.12 -1.00
CA ILE A 520 7.28 0.73 -1.02
C ILE A 520 7.51 0.18 -2.42
N ALA A 521 6.89 0.76 -3.46
CA ALA A 521 6.92 0.25 -4.84
C ALA A 521 8.34 -0.01 -5.34
N ARG A 522 9.27 0.92 -5.05
CA ARG A 522 10.70 0.81 -5.43
C ARG A 522 11.43 -0.39 -4.83
N THR A 523 10.90 -0.95 -3.75
CA THR A 523 11.52 -2.08 -3.04
C THR A 523 10.91 -3.43 -3.42
N CYS A 524 9.80 -3.45 -4.16
CA CYS A 524 9.10 -4.67 -4.54
C CYS A 524 9.82 -5.35 -5.71
N THR A 525 10.07 -6.66 -5.61
CA THR A 525 10.53 -7.48 -6.75
C THR A 525 9.38 -7.72 -7.73
N VAL A 526 8.18 -7.94 -7.20
CA VAL A 526 6.94 -8.12 -7.94
C VAL A 526 5.76 -7.69 -7.08
N LEU A 527 4.73 -7.20 -7.73
CA LEU A 527 3.49 -6.77 -7.11
C LEU A 527 2.38 -7.78 -7.44
N THR A 528 1.57 -8.14 -6.46
CA THR A 528 0.35 -8.94 -6.68
C THR A 528 -0.88 -8.16 -6.29
N GLY A 529 -1.97 -8.36 -7.03
CA GLY A 529 -3.18 -7.53 -6.92
C GLY A 529 -3.07 -6.22 -7.72
N PRO A 530 -3.93 -5.21 -7.43
CA PRO A 530 -4.75 -5.07 -6.23
C PRO A 530 -6.03 -5.91 -6.21
N GLY A 531 -6.35 -6.68 -7.25
CA GLY A 531 -7.50 -7.59 -7.23
C GLY A 531 -8.87 -6.91 -7.32
N SER A 532 -8.90 -5.63 -7.65
CA SER A 532 -10.10 -4.87 -7.97
C SER A 532 -9.85 -4.10 -9.27
N ASP A 533 -10.73 -4.27 -10.27
CA ASP A 533 -10.55 -3.64 -11.57
C ASP A 533 -10.49 -2.11 -11.45
N THR A 534 -11.34 -1.50 -10.61
CA THR A 534 -11.37 -0.04 -10.38
C THR A 534 -10.09 0.48 -9.74
N VAL A 535 -9.58 -0.22 -8.72
CA VAL A 535 -8.31 0.14 -8.08
C VAL A 535 -7.17 -0.03 -9.09
N THR A 536 -7.14 -1.15 -9.83
CA THR A 536 -6.09 -1.48 -10.81
C THR A 536 -5.97 -0.43 -11.92
N MET A 537 -7.10 0.06 -12.46
CA MET A 537 -7.10 1.12 -13.49
C MET A 537 -6.42 2.42 -13.00
N ALA A 538 -6.64 2.81 -11.75
CA ALA A 538 -5.99 4.00 -11.18
C ALA A 538 -4.54 3.72 -10.75
N PHE A 539 -4.30 2.50 -10.27
CA PHE A 539 -3.10 2.10 -9.59
C PHE A 539 -1.96 1.71 -10.54
N THR A 540 -2.23 0.83 -11.51
CA THR A 540 -1.20 0.23 -12.37
C THR A 540 -0.42 1.25 -13.22
N PRO A 541 -1.01 2.32 -13.78
CA PRO A 541 -0.22 3.33 -14.52
C PRO A 541 0.88 3.99 -13.67
N VAL A 542 0.67 4.14 -12.36
CA VAL A 542 1.68 4.67 -11.42
C VAL A 542 2.74 3.61 -11.13
N VAL A 543 2.34 2.36 -10.88
CA VAL A 543 3.26 1.23 -10.64
C VAL A 543 4.20 1.01 -11.83
N ASN A 544 3.68 1.15 -13.05
CA ASN A 544 4.43 1.00 -14.28
C ASN A 544 5.61 1.99 -14.39
N LYS A 545 5.57 3.13 -13.69
CA LYS A 545 6.71 4.07 -13.61
C LYS A 545 7.90 3.49 -12.86
N PHE A 546 7.67 2.57 -11.93
CA PHE A 546 8.71 1.85 -11.21
C PHE A 546 9.18 0.58 -11.95
N GLN A 547 8.57 0.25 -13.10
CA GLN A 547 8.90 -0.93 -13.91
C GLN A 547 8.83 -2.25 -13.12
N VAL A 548 7.94 -2.31 -12.12
CA VAL A 548 7.73 -3.51 -11.30
C VAL A 548 6.71 -4.40 -12.01
N PRO A 549 7.03 -5.69 -12.25
CA PRO A 549 6.05 -6.65 -12.76
C PRO A 549 4.85 -6.77 -11.83
N GLN A 550 3.66 -6.79 -12.38
CA GLN A 550 2.41 -6.98 -11.65
C GLN A 550 1.77 -8.31 -12.07
N LEU A 551 1.39 -9.14 -11.09
CA LEU A 551 0.64 -10.38 -11.28
C LEU A 551 -0.68 -10.29 -10.48
N ASP A 552 -1.76 -9.93 -11.16
CA ASP A 552 -3.06 -9.81 -10.52
C ASP A 552 -3.79 -11.17 -10.43
N TYR A 553 -4.48 -11.42 -9.32
CA TYR A 553 -5.16 -12.68 -9.02
C TYR A 553 -6.69 -12.60 -9.04
N ALA A 554 -7.27 -11.41 -9.23
CA ALA A 554 -8.72 -11.19 -9.17
C ALA A 554 -9.29 -10.20 -10.23
N VAL A 555 -8.45 -9.67 -11.12
CA VAL A 555 -8.84 -8.74 -12.21
C VAL A 555 -9.08 -9.47 -13.53
N SER A 556 -10.27 -9.30 -14.09
CA SER A 556 -10.71 -10.01 -15.30
C SER A 556 -10.97 -9.11 -16.50
N SER A 557 -10.94 -7.78 -16.37
CA SER A 557 -11.18 -6.87 -17.51
C SER A 557 -10.28 -7.15 -18.71
N ASP A 558 -10.85 -7.09 -19.90
CA ASP A 558 -10.11 -7.15 -21.16
C ASP A 558 -9.37 -5.84 -21.47
N ASP A 559 -9.74 -4.72 -20.83
CA ASP A 559 -9.09 -3.41 -20.99
C ASP A 559 -7.58 -3.46 -20.72
N PHE A 560 -7.14 -4.30 -19.77
CA PHE A 560 -5.73 -4.48 -19.42
C PHE A 560 -4.93 -5.24 -20.48
N THR A 561 -5.62 -5.97 -21.36
CA THR A 561 -5.04 -6.65 -22.53
C THR A 561 -5.06 -5.75 -23.76
N ASP A 562 -6.17 -5.03 -23.96
CA ASP A 562 -6.39 -4.24 -25.18
C ASP A 562 -5.56 -2.96 -25.22
N HIS A 563 -5.07 -2.49 -24.06
CA HIS A 563 -4.20 -1.32 -23.93
C HIS A 563 -2.79 -1.67 -23.41
N PRO A 564 -2.01 -2.50 -24.12
CA PRO A 564 -0.73 -3.02 -23.63
C PRO A 564 0.32 -1.91 -23.39
N HIS A 565 0.19 -0.77 -24.07
CA HIS A 565 1.07 0.40 -23.84
C HIS A 565 0.76 1.13 -22.52
N MET A 566 -0.46 1.05 -22.02
CA MET A 566 -0.87 1.61 -20.73
C MET A 566 -0.50 0.66 -19.58
N TYR A 567 -0.51 -0.65 -19.85
CA TYR A 567 -0.30 -1.71 -18.87
C TYR A 567 0.88 -2.67 -19.21
N PRO A 568 2.09 -2.17 -19.55
CA PRO A 568 3.17 -3.00 -20.09
C PRO A 568 3.72 -4.06 -19.12
N TYR A 569 3.62 -3.84 -17.80
CA TYR A 569 4.10 -4.76 -16.76
C TYR A 569 2.98 -5.60 -16.12
N PHE A 570 1.74 -5.46 -16.60
CA PHE A 570 0.60 -6.19 -16.07
C PHE A 570 0.56 -7.62 -16.60
N SER A 571 0.31 -8.57 -15.71
CA SER A 571 0.00 -9.96 -15.98
C SER A 571 -1.06 -10.43 -14.98
N ARG A 572 -1.76 -11.53 -15.26
CA ARG A 572 -2.80 -12.06 -14.38
C ARG A 572 -2.86 -13.58 -14.34
N SER A 573 -3.17 -14.13 -13.17
CA SER A 573 -3.48 -15.55 -12.98
C SER A 573 -4.99 -15.83 -13.10
N LEU A 574 -5.84 -14.82 -12.92
CA LEU A 574 -7.27 -14.89 -13.23
C LEU A 574 -7.46 -14.87 -14.75
N PRO A 575 -8.29 -15.76 -15.33
CA PRO A 575 -8.64 -15.69 -16.73
C PRO A 575 -9.41 -14.42 -17.10
N LYS A 576 -9.35 -14.08 -18.39
CA LYS A 576 -10.12 -13.00 -19.01
C LYS A 576 -11.63 -13.17 -18.82
N SER A 577 -12.38 -12.08 -18.75
CA SER A 577 -13.85 -12.10 -18.66
C SER A 577 -14.50 -12.97 -19.73
N THR A 578 -13.93 -13.00 -20.95
CA THR A 578 -14.42 -13.82 -22.06
C THR A 578 -14.58 -15.30 -21.73
N PHE A 579 -13.76 -15.86 -20.83
CA PHE A 579 -13.87 -17.26 -20.42
C PHE A 579 -15.10 -17.48 -19.52
N ALA A 580 -15.31 -16.60 -18.53
CA ALA A 580 -16.47 -16.66 -17.65
C ALA A 580 -17.77 -16.39 -18.44
N ASP A 581 -17.74 -15.43 -19.36
CA ASP A 581 -18.87 -15.10 -20.21
C ASP A 581 -19.23 -16.29 -21.11
N GLY A 582 -18.23 -16.95 -21.72
CA GLY A 582 -18.41 -18.19 -22.49
C GLY A 582 -19.02 -19.35 -21.67
N ALA A 583 -18.67 -19.46 -20.38
CA ALA A 583 -19.28 -20.44 -19.50
C ALA A 583 -20.77 -20.16 -19.29
N VAL A 584 -21.14 -18.92 -18.98
CA VAL A 584 -22.54 -18.52 -18.77
C VAL A 584 -23.36 -18.70 -20.07
N THR A 585 -22.82 -18.30 -21.23
CA THR A 585 -23.52 -18.48 -22.52
C THR A 585 -23.76 -19.95 -22.86
N HIS A 586 -22.76 -20.82 -22.65
CA HIS A 586 -22.92 -22.25 -22.93
C HIS A 586 -23.93 -22.92 -21.97
N ILE A 587 -23.99 -22.49 -20.71
CA ILE A 587 -25.00 -22.96 -19.75
C ILE A 587 -26.41 -22.57 -20.22
N CYS A 588 -26.60 -21.31 -20.64
CA CYS A 588 -27.90 -20.86 -21.16
C CYS A 588 -28.33 -21.66 -22.40
N ALA A 589 -27.40 -21.85 -23.35
CA ALA A 589 -27.65 -22.63 -24.56
C ALA A 589 -27.99 -24.10 -24.25
N HIS A 590 -27.30 -24.73 -23.28
CA HIS A 590 -27.56 -26.11 -22.87
C HIS A 590 -28.98 -26.30 -22.32
N TYR A 591 -29.45 -25.37 -21.51
CA TYR A 591 -30.80 -25.41 -20.94
C TYR A 591 -31.90 -24.85 -21.87
N GLY A 592 -31.55 -24.44 -23.10
CA GLY A 592 -32.50 -23.91 -24.07
C GLY A 592 -33.09 -22.56 -23.67
N TRP A 593 -32.38 -21.76 -22.87
CA TRP A 593 -32.78 -20.40 -22.55
C TRP A 593 -32.33 -19.46 -23.64
N GLU A 594 -33.23 -18.63 -24.16
CA GLU A 594 -32.94 -17.73 -25.28
C GLU A 594 -32.98 -16.25 -24.88
N ARG A 595 -33.54 -15.91 -23.71
CA ARG A 595 -33.68 -14.53 -23.23
C ARG A 595 -33.02 -14.33 -21.87
N VAL A 596 -32.25 -13.24 -21.75
CA VAL A 596 -31.55 -12.87 -20.51
C VAL A 596 -31.66 -11.37 -20.21
N ILE A 597 -31.46 -11.02 -18.94
CA ILE A 597 -31.30 -9.64 -18.46
C ILE A 597 -29.93 -9.51 -17.83
N ILE A 598 -29.25 -8.38 -18.07
CA ILE A 598 -27.95 -8.08 -17.46
C ILE A 598 -28.13 -6.95 -16.44
N ILE A 599 -27.57 -7.12 -15.25
CA ILE A 599 -27.42 -6.07 -14.24
C ILE A 599 -25.92 -5.87 -14.02
N SER A 600 -25.43 -4.64 -14.17
CA SER A 600 -24.02 -4.31 -13.97
C SER A 600 -23.82 -2.97 -13.27
N SER A 601 -22.60 -2.66 -12.84
CA SER A 601 -22.28 -1.37 -12.24
C SER A 601 -22.28 -0.25 -13.28
N ASN A 602 -22.64 0.97 -12.87
CA ASN A 602 -22.65 2.17 -13.72
C ASN A 602 -21.28 2.88 -13.77
N ASP A 603 -20.21 2.10 -13.80
CA ASP A 603 -18.86 2.59 -14.04
C ASP A 603 -18.36 2.12 -15.41
N GLN A 604 -17.23 2.67 -15.88
CA GLN A 604 -16.67 2.33 -17.19
C GLN A 604 -16.42 0.82 -17.35
N PHE A 605 -16.04 0.13 -16.27
CA PHE A 605 -15.78 -1.30 -16.30
C PHE A 605 -17.07 -2.11 -16.40
N GLY A 606 -18.08 -1.84 -15.57
CA GLY A 606 -19.39 -2.50 -15.64
C GLY A 606 -20.05 -2.31 -17.01
N ILE A 607 -19.92 -1.11 -17.59
CA ILE A 607 -20.40 -0.83 -18.95
C ILE A 607 -19.66 -1.68 -19.99
N SER A 608 -18.33 -1.69 -19.99
CA SER A 608 -17.51 -2.48 -20.92
C SER A 608 -17.81 -3.98 -20.81
N ARG A 609 -17.88 -4.49 -19.58
CA ARG A 609 -18.15 -5.90 -19.29
C ARG A 609 -19.55 -6.32 -19.74
N ALA A 610 -20.56 -5.50 -19.50
CA ALA A 610 -21.92 -5.76 -19.98
C ALA A 610 -22.02 -5.78 -21.51
N GLN A 611 -21.25 -4.94 -22.20
CA GLN A 611 -21.16 -4.93 -23.67
C GLN A 611 -20.47 -6.20 -24.20
N SER A 612 -19.38 -6.63 -23.57
CA SER A 612 -18.69 -7.88 -23.93
C SER A 612 -19.60 -9.09 -23.75
N MET A 613 -20.27 -9.21 -22.58
CA MET A 613 -21.25 -10.26 -22.32
C MET A 613 -22.40 -10.25 -23.33
N ARG A 614 -22.95 -9.07 -23.66
CA ARG A 614 -24.01 -8.95 -24.68
C ARG A 614 -23.54 -9.47 -26.04
N THR A 615 -22.30 -9.20 -26.42
CA THR A 615 -21.72 -9.69 -27.67
C THR A 615 -21.54 -11.20 -27.64
N ALA A 616 -21.02 -11.77 -26.55
CA ALA A 616 -20.88 -13.22 -26.38
C ALA A 616 -22.24 -13.94 -26.44
N MET A 617 -23.27 -13.37 -25.80
CA MET A 617 -24.65 -13.87 -25.84
C MET A 617 -25.20 -13.89 -27.28
N GLN A 618 -25.05 -12.79 -28.02
CA GLN A 618 -25.52 -12.69 -29.40
C GLN A 618 -24.85 -13.71 -30.33
N GLN A 619 -23.57 -14.00 -30.12
CA GLN A 619 -22.85 -15.04 -30.89
C GLN A 619 -23.41 -16.45 -30.68
N GLN A 620 -24.08 -16.69 -29.55
CA GLN A 620 -24.76 -17.95 -29.22
C GLN A 620 -26.27 -17.90 -29.47
N ASN A 621 -26.76 -16.92 -30.25
CA ASN A 621 -28.18 -16.67 -30.51
C ASN A 621 -29.02 -16.38 -29.25
N LEU A 622 -28.42 -15.86 -28.19
CA LEU A 622 -29.10 -15.44 -26.97
C LEU A 622 -29.47 -13.96 -27.05
N TYR A 623 -30.72 -13.63 -26.75
CA TYR A 623 -31.27 -12.28 -26.76
C TYR A 623 -31.19 -11.61 -25.39
N VAL A 624 -30.43 -10.51 -25.31
CA VAL A 624 -30.39 -9.65 -24.13
C VAL A 624 -31.57 -8.67 -24.17
N GLU A 625 -32.60 -8.93 -23.36
CA GLU A 625 -33.84 -8.14 -23.32
C GLU A 625 -33.60 -6.73 -22.80
N ALA A 626 -32.81 -6.60 -21.74
CA ALA A 626 -32.42 -5.32 -21.18
C ALA A 626 -31.09 -5.42 -20.41
N THR A 627 -30.43 -4.27 -20.29
CA THR A 627 -29.26 -4.08 -19.43
C THR A 627 -29.54 -2.93 -18.47
N TYR A 628 -29.36 -3.17 -17.17
CA TYR A 628 -29.49 -2.16 -16.13
C TYR A 628 -28.14 -1.84 -15.50
N TYR A 629 -27.87 -0.55 -15.33
CA TYR A 629 -26.66 -0.05 -14.68
C TYR A 629 -27.01 0.52 -13.30
N LEU A 630 -26.40 -0.03 -12.25
CA LEU A 630 -26.60 0.39 -10.87
C LEU A 630 -25.62 1.52 -10.51
N SER A 631 -26.12 2.62 -9.96
CA SER A 631 -25.26 3.73 -9.48
C SER A 631 -24.42 3.35 -8.27
N ASP A 632 -24.93 2.42 -7.47
CA ASP A 632 -24.35 1.90 -6.24
C ASP A 632 -24.97 0.51 -5.96
N SER A 633 -24.37 -0.21 -5.00
CA SER A 633 -24.84 -1.53 -4.57
C SER A 633 -25.78 -1.44 -3.35
N GLU A 634 -26.41 -0.28 -3.12
CA GLU A 634 -27.31 -0.09 -1.98
C GLU A 634 -28.65 -0.78 -2.19
N ASN A 635 -29.26 -1.16 -1.08
CA ASN A 635 -30.48 -1.94 -1.05
C ASN A 635 -31.64 -1.30 -1.84
N ALA A 636 -31.79 0.02 -1.71
CA ALA A 636 -32.83 0.79 -2.39
C ALA A 636 -32.67 0.78 -3.93
N THR A 637 -31.43 0.94 -4.40
CA THR A 637 -31.08 0.96 -5.83
C THR A 637 -31.30 -0.40 -6.47
N VAL A 638 -30.88 -1.48 -5.80
CA VAL A 638 -31.13 -2.85 -6.25
C VAL A 638 -32.64 -3.15 -6.26
N ALA A 639 -33.37 -2.78 -5.20
CA ALA A 639 -34.81 -2.99 -5.11
C ALA A 639 -35.60 -2.25 -6.21
N ASP A 640 -35.25 -1.00 -6.49
CA ASP A 640 -35.84 -0.22 -7.58
C ASP A 640 -35.54 -0.85 -8.96
N CYS A 641 -34.30 -1.31 -9.18
CA CYS A 641 -33.93 -2.05 -10.38
C CYS A 641 -34.77 -3.32 -10.56
N MET A 642 -34.86 -4.15 -9.53
CA MET A 642 -35.65 -5.39 -9.56
C MET A 642 -37.14 -5.11 -9.78
N THR A 643 -37.68 -4.03 -9.22
CA THR A 643 -39.07 -3.61 -9.43
C THR A 643 -39.31 -3.17 -10.88
N LYS A 644 -38.36 -2.44 -11.48
CA LYS A 644 -38.41 -2.05 -12.91
C LYS A 644 -38.37 -3.27 -13.83
N ILE A 645 -37.53 -4.26 -13.51
CA ILE A 645 -37.43 -5.53 -14.24
C ILE A 645 -38.77 -6.26 -14.17
N TYR A 646 -39.30 -6.50 -12.97
CA TYR A 646 -40.54 -7.24 -12.76
C TYR A 646 -41.76 -6.60 -13.43
N ALA A 647 -41.83 -5.25 -13.43
CA ALA A 647 -42.93 -4.53 -14.04
C ALA A 647 -42.98 -4.66 -15.57
N LYS A 648 -41.82 -4.65 -16.25
CA LYS A 648 -41.72 -4.45 -17.70
C LYS A 648 -41.27 -5.65 -18.51
N LEU A 649 -40.42 -6.50 -17.94
CA LEU A 649 -39.71 -7.54 -18.69
C LEU A 649 -40.36 -8.91 -18.49
N VAL A 650 -40.11 -9.83 -19.42
CA VAL A 650 -40.64 -11.20 -19.37
C VAL A 650 -39.57 -12.26 -19.12
N SER A 651 -38.29 -11.95 -19.36
CA SER A 651 -37.16 -12.85 -19.09
C SER A 651 -37.06 -13.23 -17.61
N ARG A 652 -36.73 -14.50 -17.36
CA ARG A 652 -36.52 -15.13 -16.06
C ARG A 652 -35.04 -15.19 -15.68
N ILE A 653 -34.14 -15.12 -16.66
CA ILE A 653 -32.70 -15.25 -16.44
C ILE A 653 -32.09 -13.87 -16.19
N ILE A 654 -31.42 -13.71 -15.06
CA ILE A 654 -30.72 -12.48 -14.67
C ILE A 654 -29.24 -12.79 -14.44
N ILE A 655 -28.38 -12.04 -15.10
CA ILE A 655 -26.93 -12.11 -14.96
C ILE A 655 -26.48 -10.90 -14.16
N VAL A 656 -25.91 -11.15 -12.98
CA VAL A 656 -25.44 -10.10 -12.07
C VAL A 656 -23.93 -9.94 -12.23
N MET A 657 -23.51 -8.73 -12.57
CA MET A 657 -22.12 -8.37 -12.86
C MET A 657 -21.79 -7.06 -12.15
N ASN A 658 -21.97 -7.05 -10.82
CA ASN A 658 -21.86 -5.86 -9.99
C ASN A 658 -21.09 -6.19 -8.71
N PRO A 659 -20.05 -5.42 -8.33
CA PRO A 659 -19.27 -5.70 -7.14
C PRO A 659 -20.10 -5.47 -5.87
N PHE A 660 -20.25 -6.51 -5.06
CA PHE A 660 -20.87 -6.43 -3.74
C PHE A 660 -19.83 -6.54 -2.63
N THR A 661 -19.97 -5.73 -1.57
CA THR A 661 -19.35 -6.03 -0.28
C THR A 661 -20.07 -7.21 0.39
N ALA A 662 -19.47 -7.82 1.41
CA ALA A 662 -20.09 -8.94 2.13
C ALA A 662 -21.45 -8.56 2.75
N ALA A 663 -21.56 -7.36 3.35
CA ALA A 663 -22.80 -6.86 3.92
C ALA A 663 -23.87 -6.60 2.84
N GLN A 664 -23.47 -6.04 1.70
CA GLN A 664 -24.39 -5.81 0.58
C GLN A 664 -24.83 -7.13 -0.05
N ALA A 665 -23.96 -8.13 -0.15
CA ALA A 665 -24.29 -9.46 -0.62
C ALA A 665 -25.34 -10.14 0.27
N GLU A 666 -25.18 -10.09 1.60
CA GLU A 666 -26.18 -10.60 2.52
C GLU A 666 -27.53 -9.87 2.37
N THR A 667 -27.48 -8.54 2.24
CA THR A 667 -28.67 -7.71 2.03
C THR A 667 -29.37 -8.04 0.70
N PHE A 668 -28.61 -8.34 -0.35
CA PHE A 668 -29.15 -8.78 -1.64
C PHE A 668 -29.98 -10.06 -1.52
N PHE A 669 -29.53 -11.06 -0.76
CA PHE A 669 -30.35 -12.27 -0.53
C PHE A 669 -31.60 -11.99 0.30
N ARG A 670 -31.48 -11.11 1.32
CA ARG A 670 -32.60 -10.72 2.19
C ARG A 670 -33.65 -9.87 1.49
N LEU A 671 -33.32 -9.21 0.37
CA LEU A 671 -34.32 -8.51 -0.45
C LEU A 671 -35.49 -9.40 -0.86
N SER A 672 -35.25 -10.69 -1.08
CA SER A 672 -36.30 -11.65 -1.44
C SER A 672 -37.37 -11.86 -0.36
N ASP A 673 -37.11 -11.44 0.89
CA ASP A 673 -38.10 -11.48 1.97
C ASP A 673 -39.18 -10.39 1.80
N HIS A 674 -38.83 -9.28 1.15
CA HIS A 674 -39.73 -8.17 0.85
C HIS A 674 -40.17 -8.13 -0.62
N LEU A 675 -39.29 -8.54 -1.53
CA LEU A 675 -39.51 -8.68 -2.96
C LEU A 675 -39.67 -10.17 -3.30
N THR A 676 -40.78 -10.76 -2.86
CA THR A 676 -41.00 -12.22 -2.96
C THR A 676 -40.96 -12.74 -4.40
N TYR A 677 -41.25 -11.89 -5.39
CA TYR A 677 -41.13 -12.21 -6.81
C TYR A 677 -39.68 -12.48 -7.26
N MET A 678 -38.65 -12.06 -6.50
CA MET A 678 -37.25 -12.39 -6.80
C MET A 678 -37.02 -13.91 -6.87
N ARG A 679 -37.79 -14.70 -6.10
CA ARG A 679 -37.71 -16.17 -6.11
C ARG A 679 -38.16 -16.81 -7.43
N GLN A 680 -38.75 -16.02 -8.32
CA GLN A 680 -39.19 -16.47 -9.64
C GLN A 680 -38.09 -16.39 -10.69
N TYR A 681 -36.94 -15.78 -10.38
CA TYR A 681 -35.83 -15.56 -11.30
C TYR A 681 -34.68 -16.55 -11.07
N ILE A 682 -33.95 -16.86 -12.15
CA ILE A 682 -32.70 -17.62 -12.12
C ILE A 682 -31.56 -16.60 -12.18
N PHE A 683 -30.75 -16.54 -11.13
CA PHE A 683 -29.61 -15.62 -11.05
C PHE A 683 -28.31 -16.33 -11.39
N PHE A 684 -27.60 -15.85 -12.40
CA PHE A 684 -26.15 -16.05 -12.49
C PHE A 684 -25.49 -15.03 -11.59
N MET A 685 -24.94 -15.52 -10.48
CA MET A 685 -24.37 -14.68 -9.44
C MET A 685 -22.91 -14.33 -9.77
N ASP A 686 -22.51 -13.13 -9.34
CA ASP A 686 -21.12 -12.70 -9.44
C ASP A 686 -20.24 -13.41 -8.39
N SER A 687 -18.93 -13.23 -8.48
CA SER A 687 -17.99 -13.86 -7.55
C SER A 687 -18.22 -13.44 -6.10
N ALA A 688 -18.63 -12.19 -5.83
CA ALA A 688 -18.88 -11.71 -4.47
C ALA A 688 -20.09 -12.41 -3.83
N LEU A 689 -21.23 -12.51 -4.54
CA LEU A 689 -22.42 -13.21 -4.06
C LEU A 689 -22.16 -14.71 -3.86
N CYS A 690 -21.48 -15.34 -4.82
CA CYS A 690 -21.13 -16.76 -4.73
C CYS A 690 -20.21 -17.06 -3.55
N HIS A 691 -19.21 -16.21 -3.33
CA HIS A 691 -18.28 -16.39 -2.24
C HIS A 691 -18.90 -16.05 -0.88
N ALA A 692 -19.74 -15.02 -0.79
CA ALA A 692 -20.41 -14.64 0.46
C ALA A 692 -21.28 -15.79 1.01
N THR A 693 -21.92 -16.55 0.12
CA THR A 693 -22.71 -17.73 0.49
C THR A 693 -21.87 -18.97 0.77
N ALA A 694 -20.72 -19.13 0.09
CA ALA A 694 -19.82 -20.26 0.33
C ALA A 694 -18.98 -20.12 1.62
N ALA A 695 -18.68 -18.89 2.06
CA ALA A 695 -17.77 -18.62 3.16
C ALA A 695 -18.45 -18.41 4.53
N SER A 696 -19.79 -18.42 4.58
CA SER A 696 -20.55 -18.17 5.81
C SER A 696 -21.29 -19.42 6.29
N ALA A 697 -21.29 -19.67 7.60
CA ALA A 697 -22.08 -20.74 8.22
C ALA A 697 -23.59 -20.59 7.97
N THR A 698 -24.08 -19.37 7.74
CA THR A 698 -25.47 -19.08 7.37
C THR A 698 -25.66 -18.90 5.86
N GLY A 699 -24.59 -19.05 5.08
CA GLY A 699 -24.57 -18.76 3.65
C GLY A 699 -25.48 -19.67 2.83
N ASP A 700 -25.58 -20.95 3.17
CA ASP A 700 -26.54 -21.87 2.55
C ASP A 700 -27.99 -21.42 2.76
N ALA A 701 -28.33 -20.97 3.98
CA ALA A 701 -29.66 -20.47 4.30
C ALA A 701 -29.98 -19.15 3.57
N LEU A 702 -28.97 -18.29 3.36
CA LEU A 702 -29.12 -17.08 2.56
C LEU A 702 -29.33 -17.43 1.08
N ARG A 703 -28.54 -18.34 0.52
CA ARG A 703 -28.64 -18.73 -0.88
C ARG A 703 -29.94 -19.46 -1.19
N GLN A 704 -30.45 -20.29 -0.27
CA GLN A 704 -31.76 -20.94 -0.36
C GLN A 704 -32.93 -19.97 -0.58
N LYS A 705 -32.78 -18.69 -0.20
CA LYS A 705 -33.79 -17.67 -0.48
C LYS A 705 -33.96 -17.40 -1.98
N LEU A 706 -32.95 -17.69 -2.80
CA LEU A 706 -32.94 -17.57 -4.25
C LEU A 706 -32.68 -18.95 -4.89
N PRO A 707 -33.72 -19.82 -4.97
CA PRO A 707 -33.59 -21.13 -5.58
C PRO A 707 -33.21 -21.01 -7.06
N SER A 708 -32.53 -22.02 -7.57
CA SER A 708 -31.93 -22.08 -8.91
C SER A 708 -30.88 -20.99 -9.20
N SER A 709 -30.35 -20.29 -8.20
CA SER A 709 -29.20 -19.41 -8.39
C SER A 709 -27.92 -20.21 -8.70
N ILE A 710 -27.19 -19.78 -9.73
CA ILE A 710 -26.02 -20.46 -10.30
C ILE A 710 -24.75 -19.68 -9.98
N CYS A 711 -23.70 -20.41 -9.59
CA CYS A 711 -22.35 -19.88 -9.46
C CYS A 711 -21.38 -20.66 -10.34
N ILE A 712 -20.45 -19.92 -10.93
CA ILE A 712 -19.25 -20.47 -11.55
C ILE A 712 -18.03 -20.07 -10.74
N TYR A 713 -17.10 -21.00 -10.54
CA TYR A 713 -15.90 -20.79 -9.75
C TYR A 713 -14.75 -21.65 -10.28
N PRO A 714 -13.49 -21.37 -9.93
CA PRO A 714 -12.35 -22.10 -10.48
C PRO A 714 -12.51 -23.62 -10.31
N ASN A 715 -12.29 -24.39 -11.37
CA ASN A 715 -12.32 -25.84 -11.27
C ASN A 715 -11.04 -26.34 -10.58
N VAL A 716 -11.21 -26.94 -9.40
CA VAL A 716 -10.14 -27.59 -8.64
C VAL A 716 -10.63 -28.98 -8.29
N THR A 717 -9.81 -30.01 -8.57
CA THR A 717 -10.17 -31.38 -8.22
C THR A 717 -10.24 -31.52 -6.69
N GLN A 718 -11.18 -32.32 -6.21
CA GLN A 718 -11.36 -32.52 -4.77
C GLN A 718 -10.08 -33.06 -4.11
N THR A 719 -9.31 -33.88 -4.82
CA THR A 719 -8.01 -34.39 -4.36
C THR A 719 -7.01 -33.26 -4.11
N ARG A 720 -6.77 -32.39 -5.10
CA ARG A 720 -5.82 -31.27 -4.95
C ARG A 720 -6.25 -30.28 -3.86
N LEU A 721 -7.54 -29.99 -3.77
CA LEU A 721 -8.09 -29.12 -2.72
C LEU A 721 -7.91 -29.74 -1.33
N ALA A 722 -8.19 -31.03 -1.18
CA ALA A 722 -8.06 -31.74 0.09
C ALA A 722 -6.60 -31.86 0.54
N GLU A 723 -5.67 -32.16 -0.37
CA GLU A 723 -4.23 -32.23 -0.09
C GLU A 723 -3.69 -30.89 0.44
N LEU A 724 -4.00 -29.79 -0.24
CA LEU A 724 -3.55 -28.47 0.19
C LEU A 724 -4.20 -28.03 1.51
N ASN A 725 -5.49 -28.34 1.71
CA ASN A 725 -6.18 -28.06 2.97
C ASN A 725 -5.66 -28.91 4.14
N ALA A 726 -5.27 -30.16 3.91
CA ALA A 726 -4.65 -31.01 4.93
C ALA A 726 -3.33 -30.40 5.43
N LEU A 727 -2.51 -29.85 4.52
CA LEU A 727 -1.32 -29.09 4.89
C LEU A 727 -1.69 -27.81 5.64
N TYR A 728 -2.60 -27.01 5.07
CA TYR A 728 -3.04 -25.74 5.64
C TYR A 728 -3.52 -25.86 7.07
N THR A 729 -4.29 -26.90 7.39
CA THR A 729 -4.91 -27.10 8.71
C THR A 729 -4.03 -27.87 9.69
N SER A 730 -2.97 -28.54 9.23
CA SER A 730 -2.12 -29.36 10.09
C SER A 730 -1.42 -28.57 11.21
N ASN A 731 -1.05 -29.27 12.29
CA ASN A 731 -0.31 -28.68 13.41
C ASN A 731 1.11 -28.22 13.02
N GLY A 732 1.73 -28.86 12.02
CA GLY A 732 3.07 -28.50 11.54
C GLY A 732 3.17 -27.10 10.92
N TYR A 733 2.04 -26.54 10.46
CA TYR A 733 1.96 -25.18 9.91
C TYR A 733 1.23 -24.20 10.84
N ALA A 734 0.96 -24.56 12.12
CA ALA A 734 0.22 -23.70 13.04
C ALA A 734 0.93 -22.35 13.31
N THR A 735 2.24 -22.39 13.56
CA THR A 735 3.05 -21.18 13.74
C THR A 735 3.08 -20.34 12.47
N MET A 736 3.21 -20.97 11.29
CA MET A 736 3.15 -20.27 10.01
C MET A 736 1.82 -19.52 9.84
N ARG A 737 0.68 -20.14 10.16
CA ARG A 737 -0.63 -19.47 10.10
C ARG A 737 -0.71 -18.26 11.01
N GLN A 738 -0.06 -18.28 12.18
CA GLN A 738 0.01 -17.13 13.08
C GLN A 738 0.89 -16.01 12.49
N GLU A 739 2.04 -16.37 11.92
CA GLU A 739 2.89 -15.39 11.23
C GLU A 739 2.20 -14.75 10.02
N MET A 740 1.46 -15.54 9.24
CA MET A 740 0.68 -15.04 8.11
C MET A 740 -0.38 -14.04 8.56
N ARG A 741 -1.10 -14.32 9.67
CA ARG A 741 -2.04 -13.37 10.26
C ARG A 741 -1.35 -12.07 10.69
N LYS A 742 -0.13 -12.17 11.23
CA LYS A 742 0.67 -10.99 11.57
C LYS A 742 1.03 -10.17 10.33
N VAL A 743 1.50 -10.82 9.24
CA VAL A 743 1.78 -10.14 7.97
C VAL A 743 0.54 -9.40 7.44
N MET A 744 -0.65 -10.02 7.52
CA MET A 744 -1.90 -9.37 7.13
C MET A 744 -2.26 -8.20 8.05
N SER A 745 -2.15 -8.38 9.37
CA SER A 745 -2.41 -7.32 10.36
C SER A 745 -1.51 -6.11 10.15
N ASP A 746 -0.20 -6.33 10.02
CA ASP A 746 0.80 -5.29 9.76
C ASP A 746 0.54 -4.57 8.43
N GLY A 747 -0.09 -5.26 7.48
CA GLY A 747 -0.51 -4.74 6.19
C GLY A 747 -1.83 -3.97 6.17
N GLY A 748 -2.49 -3.76 7.31
CA GLY A 748 -3.76 -3.03 7.39
C GLY A 748 -5.00 -3.89 7.16
N PHE A 749 -4.90 -5.21 7.28
CA PHE A 749 -6.03 -6.15 7.21
C PHE A 749 -6.49 -6.63 8.59
N LEU A 750 -6.21 -5.91 9.67
CA LEU A 750 -6.51 -6.36 11.04
C LEU A 750 -7.98 -6.81 11.20
N SER A 751 -8.95 -5.98 10.76
CA SER A 751 -10.37 -6.36 10.90
C SER A 751 -10.75 -7.54 10.01
N SER A 752 -10.25 -7.61 8.78
CA SER A 752 -10.55 -8.71 7.85
C SER A 752 -9.90 -10.03 8.31
N ALA A 753 -8.69 -9.98 8.87
CA ALA A 753 -7.99 -11.15 9.38
C ALA A 753 -8.66 -11.75 10.63
N GLU A 754 -9.41 -10.94 11.39
CA GLU A 754 -10.16 -11.35 12.58
C GLU A 754 -11.60 -11.80 12.25
N SER A 755 -12.28 -11.11 11.34
CA SER A 755 -13.70 -11.32 11.06
C SER A 755 -13.99 -12.30 9.92
N CYS A 756 -13.08 -12.47 8.96
CA CYS A 756 -13.30 -13.33 7.81
C CYS A 756 -12.90 -14.77 8.09
N ASP A 757 -13.63 -15.74 7.52
CA ASP A 757 -13.21 -17.13 7.59
C ASP A 757 -11.93 -17.35 6.77
N ILE A 758 -10.81 -17.56 7.45
CA ILE A 758 -9.51 -17.91 6.86
C ILE A 758 -9.02 -19.26 7.41
N SER A 759 -9.95 -20.11 7.84
CA SER A 759 -9.66 -21.41 8.46
C SER A 759 -9.31 -22.50 7.44
N SER A 760 -9.71 -22.32 6.19
CA SER A 760 -9.46 -23.25 5.08
C SER A 760 -9.24 -22.51 3.76
N ILE A 761 -8.69 -23.23 2.78
CA ILE A 761 -8.54 -22.78 1.40
C ILE A 761 -9.80 -23.18 0.64
N SER A 762 -10.51 -22.18 0.12
CA SER A 762 -11.74 -22.32 -0.65
C SER A 762 -11.45 -22.55 -2.14
N PRO A 763 -12.25 -23.35 -2.87
CA PRO A 763 -12.07 -23.50 -4.32
C PRO A 763 -12.22 -22.16 -5.08
N TYR A 764 -12.92 -21.19 -4.50
CA TYR A 764 -13.06 -19.84 -5.06
C TYR A 764 -11.75 -19.06 -5.12
N THR A 765 -10.73 -19.45 -4.33
CA THR A 765 -9.41 -18.80 -4.32
C THR A 765 -8.41 -19.45 -5.28
N GLY A 766 -8.84 -20.43 -6.09
CA GLY A 766 -7.92 -21.27 -6.87
C GLY A 766 -6.98 -20.51 -7.80
N PHE A 767 -7.44 -19.45 -8.46
CA PHE A 767 -6.56 -18.63 -9.31
C PHE A 767 -5.55 -17.79 -8.52
N ALA A 768 -5.84 -17.45 -7.26
CA ALA A 768 -4.87 -16.82 -6.37
C ALA A 768 -3.83 -17.82 -5.84
N VAL A 769 -4.23 -19.06 -5.59
CA VAL A 769 -3.29 -20.16 -5.28
C VAL A 769 -2.33 -20.37 -6.45
N ASP A 770 -2.83 -20.40 -7.69
CA ASP A 770 -1.97 -20.47 -8.87
C ASP A 770 -1.03 -19.27 -8.99
N ALA A 771 -1.45 -18.06 -8.63
CA ALA A 771 -0.55 -16.90 -8.64
C ALA A 771 0.67 -17.13 -7.73
N GLY A 772 0.48 -17.74 -6.56
CA GLY A 772 1.59 -18.14 -5.68
C GLY A 772 2.55 -19.11 -6.36
N TYR A 773 2.02 -20.13 -7.03
CA TYR A 773 2.86 -21.09 -7.77
C TYR A 773 3.53 -20.49 -9.01
N VAL A 774 2.87 -19.56 -9.71
CA VAL A 774 3.46 -18.81 -10.83
C VAL A 774 4.68 -18.03 -10.35
N LEU A 775 4.60 -17.37 -9.19
CA LEU A 775 5.74 -16.64 -8.62
C LEU A 775 6.88 -17.58 -8.23
N ILE A 776 6.57 -18.73 -7.63
CA ILE A 776 7.58 -19.76 -7.30
C ILE A 776 8.32 -20.19 -8.58
N ASP A 777 7.58 -20.62 -9.60
CA ASP A 777 8.14 -21.06 -10.88
C ASP A 777 8.95 -19.94 -11.58
N ALA A 778 8.40 -18.73 -11.68
CA ALA A 778 9.05 -17.62 -12.37
C ALA A 778 10.36 -17.20 -11.68
N VAL A 779 10.37 -17.14 -10.35
CA VAL A 779 11.58 -16.78 -9.60
C VAL A 779 12.62 -17.90 -9.67
N SER A 780 12.22 -19.16 -9.52
CA SER A 780 13.15 -20.29 -9.68
C SER A 780 13.83 -20.27 -11.04
N ARG A 781 13.07 -20.14 -12.14
CA ARG A 781 13.65 -20.06 -13.49
C ARG A 781 14.51 -18.81 -13.70
N ALA A 782 14.16 -17.69 -13.08
CA ALA A 782 14.97 -16.48 -13.14
C ALA A 782 16.33 -16.66 -12.44
N VAL A 783 16.34 -17.32 -11.27
CA VAL A 783 17.57 -17.64 -10.53
C VAL A 783 18.43 -18.63 -11.31
N ASP A 784 17.83 -19.70 -11.87
CA ASP A 784 18.54 -20.69 -12.68
C ASP A 784 19.19 -20.08 -13.92
N ALA A 785 18.57 -19.05 -14.51
CA ALA A 785 19.10 -18.28 -15.63
C ALA A 785 20.06 -17.16 -15.22
N ASN A 786 20.42 -17.06 -13.93
CA ASN A 786 21.25 -16.01 -13.35
C ASN A 786 20.74 -14.58 -13.65
N ALA A 787 19.41 -14.43 -13.73
CA ALA A 787 18.78 -13.14 -13.94
C ALA A 787 18.83 -12.28 -12.68
N SER A 788 19.15 -10.99 -12.82
CA SER A 788 19.22 -10.09 -11.68
C SER A 788 17.83 -9.74 -11.15
N LEU A 789 17.51 -10.25 -9.95
CA LEU A 789 16.27 -9.93 -9.22
C LEU A 789 16.30 -8.55 -8.55
N ASN A 790 17.45 -7.87 -8.56
CA ASN A 790 17.57 -6.47 -8.13
C ASN A 790 16.86 -5.52 -9.10
N VAL A 791 16.73 -5.94 -10.36
CA VAL A 791 16.03 -5.21 -11.40
C VAL A 791 14.66 -5.87 -11.58
N ALA A 792 13.64 -5.34 -10.92
CA ALA A 792 12.30 -5.94 -10.85
C ALA A 792 11.77 -6.37 -12.24
N ARG A 793 11.91 -5.51 -13.27
CA ARG A 793 11.48 -5.80 -14.64
C ARG A 793 12.07 -7.08 -15.25
N SER A 794 13.21 -7.56 -14.76
CA SER A 794 13.87 -8.78 -15.26
C SER A 794 13.04 -10.03 -15.00
N LEU A 795 12.11 -10.00 -14.03
CA LEU A 795 11.23 -11.12 -13.72
C LEU A 795 10.03 -11.24 -14.69
N LEU A 796 9.66 -10.16 -15.39
CA LEU A 796 8.46 -10.13 -16.25
C LEU A 796 8.46 -11.22 -17.34
N PRO A 797 9.55 -11.47 -18.10
CA PRO A 797 9.56 -12.51 -19.12
C PRO A 797 9.34 -13.91 -18.54
N TYR A 798 9.82 -14.16 -17.32
CA TYR A 798 9.64 -15.44 -16.65
C TYR A 798 8.18 -15.62 -16.24
N ILE A 799 7.52 -14.60 -15.68
CA ILE A 799 6.08 -14.64 -15.39
C ILE A 799 5.28 -14.91 -16.67
N ARG A 800 5.64 -14.24 -17.77
CA ARG A 800 4.95 -14.33 -19.09
C ARG A 800 5.33 -15.55 -19.93
N SER A 801 6.08 -16.47 -19.36
CA SER A 801 6.40 -17.75 -19.97
C SER A 801 6.06 -18.92 -19.03
N THR A 802 5.31 -18.67 -17.96
CA THR A 802 4.95 -19.69 -16.98
C THR A 802 3.96 -20.69 -17.58
N SER A 803 4.21 -21.97 -17.32
CA SER A 803 3.33 -23.09 -17.67
C SER A 803 3.41 -24.15 -16.58
N ILE A 804 2.42 -24.19 -15.69
CA ILE A 804 2.37 -25.09 -14.52
C ILE A 804 1.03 -25.81 -14.40
N ASP A 805 0.98 -26.93 -13.68
CA ASP A 805 -0.26 -27.66 -13.39
C ASP A 805 -0.33 -28.11 -11.93
N ASN A 806 -0.18 -27.15 -11.01
CA ASN A 806 -0.11 -27.46 -9.58
C ASN A 806 -1.49 -27.48 -8.91
N PHE A 807 -2.40 -26.57 -9.29
CA PHE A 807 -3.71 -26.44 -8.61
C PHE A 807 -4.90 -26.48 -9.58
N THR A 808 -5.26 -25.39 -10.27
CA THR A 808 -6.53 -25.31 -11.05
C THR A 808 -6.48 -25.94 -12.45
N GLY A 809 -5.40 -26.63 -12.82
CA GLY A 809 -5.25 -27.17 -14.18
C GLY A 809 -4.50 -26.21 -15.11
N ASN A 810 -3.44 -26.69 -15.76
CA ASN A 810 -2.79 -26.07 -16.94
C ASN A 810 -2.71 -24.52 -16.92
N CYS A 811 -2.19 -23.95 -15.83
CA CYS A 811 -2.00 -22.52 -15.67
C CYS A 811 -0.85 -22.05 -16.57
N THR A 812 -1.20 -21.44 -17.70
CA THR A 812 -0.29 -20.96 -18.73
C THR A 812 -0.48 -19.47 -18.93
N ILE A 813 0.58 -18.68 -18.75
CA ILE A 813 0.59 -17.23 -18.98
C ILE A 813 1.37 -16.94 -20.25
N ASP A 814 0.77 -16.18 -21.15
CA ASP A 814 1.39 -15.82 -22.42
C ASP A 814 2.27 -14.56 -22.34
N SER A 815 2.92 -14.26 -23.47
CA SER A 815 3.77 -13.06 -23.65
C SER A 815 3.04 -11.72 -23.46
N THR A 816 1.70 -11.72 -23.45
CA THR A 816 0.87 -10.53 -23.18
C THR A 816 0.51 -10.39 -21.70
N GLY A 817 0.87 -11.38 -20.86
CA GLY A 817 0.52 -11.42 -19.45
C GLY A 817 -0.84 -12.04 -19.17
N ASN A 818 -1.47 -12.69 -20.15
CA ASN A 818 -2.78 -13.29 -20.01
C ASN A 818 -2.70 -14.79 -19.77
N ARG A 819 -3.58 -15.27 -18.89
CA ARG A 819 -3.83 -16.70 -18.74
C ARG A 819 -4.58 -17.24 -19.96
N LEU A 820 -4.05 -18.30 -20.58
CA LEU A 820 -4.59 -18.91 -21.81
C LEU A 820 -5.61 -20.03 -21.59
N TYR A 821 -5.80 -20.45 -20.34
CA TYR A 821 -6.65 -21.58 -20.01
C TYR A 821 -7.51 -21.28 -18.78
N ALA A 822 -8.79 -21.60 -18.89
CA ALA A 822 -9.73 -21.58 -17.78
C ALA A 822 -10.58 -22.84 -17.77
N ALA A 823 -10.84 -23.35 -16.57
CA ALA A 823 -11.90 -24.30 -16.30
C ALA A 823 -12.68 -23.81 -15.08
N TYR A 824 -14.01 -23.93 -15.15
CA TYR A 824 -14.93 -23.52 -14.10
C TYR A 824 -15.78 -24.71 -13.66
N SER A 825 -15.94 -24.84 -12.35
CA SER A 825 -16.95 -25.69 -11.73
C SER A 825 -18.26 -24.91 -11.62
N ILE A 826 -19.38 -25.61 -11.78
CA ILE A 826 -20.71 -25.01 -11.78
C ILE A 826 -21.50 -25.63 -10.64
N ASN A 827 -22.06 -24.78 -9.77
CA ASN A 827 -23.02 -25.22 -8.78
C ASN A 827 -24.33 -24.42 -8.88
N ILE A 828 -25.41 -25.05 -8.45
CA ILE A 828 -26.75 -24.47 -8.40
C ILE A 828 -27.32 -24.61 -7.00
N GLN A 829 -28.13 -23.64 -6.58
CA GLN A 829 -28.97 -23.79 -5.40
C GLN A 829 -30.23 -24.59 -5.77
N PRO A 830 -30.40 -25.85 -5.35
CA PRO A 830 -31.67 -26.55 -5.54
C PRO A 830 -32.79 -25.88 -4.74
N TRP A 831 -34.05 -26.22 -5.04
CA TRP A 831 -35.24 -25.73 -4.31
C TRP A 831 -35.11 -25.88 -2.79
N SER A 832 -34.51 -26.97 -2.34
CA SER A 832 -34.19 -27.21 -0.93
C SER A 832 -32.85 -27.93 -0.80
N GLY A 833 -32.14 -27.69 0.31
CA GLY A 833 -30.85 -28.30 0.59
C GLY A 833 -29.64 -27.40 0.30
N ALA A 834 -28.45 -27.98 0.39
CA ALA A 834 -27.19 -27.29 0.12
C ALA A 834 -26.96 -27.11 -1.40
N PRO A 835 -26.10 -26.16 -1.81
CA PRO A 835 -25.70 -26.01 -3.20
C PRO A 835 -25.18 -27.31 -3.81
N LEU A 836 -25.67 -27.65 -5.00
CA LEU A 836 -25.35 -28.87 -5.72
C LEU A 836 -24.39 -28.57 -6.86
N PHE A 837 -23.27 -29.31 -6.92
CA PHE A 837 -22.39 -29.29 -8.09
C PHE A 837 -23.08 -30.00 -9.27
N ILE A 838 -23.12 -29.36 -10.44
CA ILE A 838 -23.86 -29.88 -11.60
C ILE A 838 -23.00 -30.19 -12.82
N GLY A 839 -21.77 -29.67 -12.87
CA GLY A 839 -20.92 -29.89 -14.02
C GLY A 839 -19.71 -28.98 -14.07
N THR A 840 -18.96 -29.10 -15.16
CA THR A 840 -17.77 -28.28 -15.42
C THR A 840 -17.84 -27.64 -16.79
N TRP A 841 -17.17 -26.50 -16.91
CA TRP A 841 -16.87 -25.85 -18.18
C TRP A 841 -15.36 -25.79 -18.34
N ASN A 842 -14.86 -26.14 -19.53
CA ASN A 842 -13.44 -26.15 -19.83
C ASN A 842 -13.19 -25.56 -21.23
N SER A 843 -12.39 -24.50 -21.27
CA SER A 843 -12.07 -23.76 -22.50
C SER A 843 -11.34 -24.55 -23.58
N LYS A 844 -10.70 -25.68 -23.23
CA LYS A 844 -9.91 -26.51 -24.18
C LYS A 844 -10.61 -27.81 -24.57
N THR A 845 -11.75 -28.15 -23.99
CA THR A 845 -12.49 -29.38 -24.34
C THR A 845 -13.58 -29.09 -25.37
N SER A 846 -13.96 -30.13 -26.12
CA SER A 846 -15.10 -30.10 -27.06
C SER A 846 -15.98 -31.32 -26.81
N PRO A 847 -17.20 -31.17 -26.27
CA PRO A 847 -17.84 -29.91 -25.89
C PRO A 847 -17.14 -29.20 -24.72
N ALA A 848 -17.24 -27.87 -24.69
CA ALA A 848 -16.65 -27.05 -23.63
C ALA A 848 -17.43 -27.18 -22.31
N LEU A 849 -18.72 -27.50 -22.37
CA LEU A 849 -19.59 -27.68 -21.20
C LEU A 849 -19.92 -29.16 -21.02
N GLU A 850 -19.77 -29.65 -19.80
CA GLU A 850 -20.17 -30.99 -19.38
C GLU A 850 -21.05 -30.88 -18.13
N ILE A 851 -22.35 -31.17 -18.28
CA ILE A 851 -23.31 -31.26 -17.18
C ILE A 851 -23.45 -32.73 -16.80
N THR A 852 -23.09 -33.06 -15.56
CA THR A 852 -23.11 -34.42 -15.02
C THR A 852 -24.36 -34.71 -14.19
N GLU A 853 -24.99 -33.68 -13.64
CA GLU A 853 -26.20 -33.80 -12.82
C GLU A 853 -27.32 -32.93 -13.41
N SER A 854 -28.44 -33.58 -13.72
CA SER A 854 -29.61 -32.96 -14.33
C SER A 854 -30.90 -33.25 -13.56
N SER A 855 -30.84 -34.06 -12.50
CA SER A 855 -31.98 -34.53 -11.73
C SER A 855 -32.05 -33.82 -10.37
N PHE A 856 -32.45 -32.55 -10.40
CA PHE A 856 -32.72 -31.77 -9.19
C PHE A 856 -33.98 -30.91 -9.35
N LEU A 857 -34.52 -30.43 -8.24
CA LEU A 857 -35.70 -29.56 -8.24
C LEU A 857 -35.30 -28.10 -8.50
N TRP A 858 -35.83 -27.54 -9.58
CA TRP A 858 -35.73 -26.13 -9.91
C TRP A 858 -36.67 -25.26 -9.05
N LEU A 859 -36.58 -23.94 -9.21
CA LEU A 859 -37.46 -22.96 -8.55
C LEU A 859 -38.97 -23.20 -8.80
N THR A 860 -39.32 -23.93 -9.86
CA THR A 860 -40.69 -24.33 -10.20
C THR A 860 -41.18 -25.56 -9.43
N ASN A 861 -40.36 -26.09 -8.50
CA ASN A 861 -40.59 -27.35 -7.80
C ASN A 861 -40.82 -28.53 -8.77
N SER A 862 -40.09 -28.51 -9.89
CA SER A 862 -40.11 -29.53 -10.93
C SER A 862 -38.68 -29.89 -11.32
N THR A 863 -38.49 -31.11 -11.83
CA THR A 863 -37.22 -31.52 -12.46
C THR A 863 -37.11 -31.04 -13.91
N MET A 864 -38.20 -30.54 -14.50
CA MET A 864 -38.17 -29.93 -15.82
C MET A 864 -37.47 -28.57 -15.76
N VAL A 865 -36.59 -28.34 -16.74
CA VAL A 865 -35.90 -27.06 -16.92
C VAL A 865 -36.94 -25.94 -17.05
N PRO A 866 -36.89 -24.90 -16.21
CA PRO A 866 -37.83 -23.78 -16.28
C PRO A 866 -37.67 -23.04 -17.60
N LEU A 867 -38.79 -22.59 -18.18
CA LEU A 867 -38.76 -21.66 -19.31
C LEU A 867 -38.02 -20.37 -18.91
N ASP A 868 -37.36 -19.76 -19.89
CA ASP A 868 -36.65 -18.49 -19.78
C ASP A 868 -37.61 -17.29 -19.66
N THR A 869 -38.93 -17.49 -19.71
CA THR A 869 -39.95 -16.46 -19.50
C THR A 869 -40.91 -16.83 -18.37
N PHE A 870 -41.47 -15.82 -17.69
CA PHE A 870 -42.41 -16.03 -16.58
C PHE A 870 -43.87 -15.65 -16.87
N ARG A 871 -44.16 -15.06 -18.04
CA ARG A 871 -45.54 -14.71 -18.44
C ARG A 871 -45.97 -15.53 -19.65
N ASP A 872 -46.97 -16.38 -19.46
CA ASP A 872 -47.61 -17.09 -20.56
C ASP A 872 -48.41 -16.08 -21.42
N ALA A 873 -47.92 -15.80 -22.63
CA ALA A 873 -48.70 -15.09 -23.62
C ALA A 873 -49.69 -16.08 -24.24
N SER A 874 -50.93 -16.11 -23.74
CA SER A 874 -52.02 -16.81 -24.42
C SER A 874 -52.68 -15.86 -25.42
N PHE A 875 -52.64 -16.22 -26.71
CA PHE A 875 -53.49 -15.57 -27.71
C PHE A 875 -54.91 -16.06 -27.49
N VAL A 876 -55.74 -15.26 -26.85
CA VAL A 876 -57.19 -15.50 -26.87
C VAL A 876 -57.66 -15.17 -28.28
N LEU A 877 -57.75 -16.18 -29.15
CA LEU A 877 -58.53 -16.14 -30.38
C LEU A 877 -60.01 -16.10 -30.01
N GLY A 878 -60.42 -15.02 -29.35
CA GLY A 878 -61.82 -14.71 -29.12
C GLY A 878 -62.35 -14.16 -30.44
N SER A 879 -63.23 -14.91 -31.11
CA SER A 879 -64.12 -14.31 -32.10
C SER A 879 -65.04 -13.34 -31.36
N ALA A 880 -64.58 -12.09 -31.19
CA ALA A 880 -65.37 -11.00 -30.69
C ALA A 880 -66.43 -10.68 -31.74
N LEU A 881 -67.56 -11.38 -31.67
CA LEU A 881 -68.89 -11.04 -32.17
C LEU A 881 -69.71 -12.35 -32.09
N SER A 882 -70.28 -12.66 -30.93
CA SER A 882 -71.55 -13.39 -30.98
C SER A 882 -72.52 -12.48 -31.73
N ALA A 883 -73.08 -12.94 -32.82
CA ALA A 883 -74.00 -12.13 -33.61
C ALA A 883 -75.11 -11.61 -32.70
N SER A 884 -75.13 -10.29 -32.47
CA SER A 884 -76.16 -9.65 -31.65
C SER A 884 -77.52 -10.03 -32.24
N PRO A 885 -78.41 -10.67 -31.46
CA PRO A 885 -79.75 -11.02 -31.94
C PRO A 885 -80.49 -9.80 -32.50
N GLY A 886 -80.22 -8.60 -31.96
CA GLY A 886 -80.75 -7.35 -32.46
C GLY A 886 -80.31 -7.03 -33.90
N THR A 887 -79.06 -7.27 -34.25
CA THR A 887 -78.55 -7.01 -35.62
C THR A 887 -79.15 -7.98 -36.64
N ILE A 888 -79.33 -9.25 -36.25
CA ILE A 888 -80.02 -10.24 -37.10
C ILE A 888 -81.47 -9.82 -37.32
N VAL A 889 -82.19 -9.44 -36.25
CA VAL A 889 -83.60 -9.01 -36.35
C VAL A 889 -83.76 -7.75 -37.20
N ILE A 890 -82.89 -6.75 -37.03
CA ILE A 890 -82.92 -5.52 -37.84
C ILE A 890 -82.66 -5.84 -39.32
N SER A 891 -81.72 -6.74 -39.61
CA SER A 891 -81.40 -7.13 -40.99
C SER A 891 -82.57 -7.88 -41.64
N VAL A 892 -83.22 -8.79 -40.91
CA VAL A 892 -84.39 -9.52 -41.40
C VAL A 892 -85.59 -8.59 -41.61
N LEU A 893 -85.86 -7.67 -40.68
CA LEU A 893 -86.93 -6.67 -40.83
C LEU A 893 -86.68 -5.74 -42.01
N GLY A 894 -85.43 -5.30 -42.20
CA GLY A 894 -85.03 -4.51 -43.37
C GLY A 894 -85.29 -5.26 -44.68
N PHE A 895 -84.97 -6.55 -44.72
CA PHE A 895 -85.19 -7.39 -45.90
C PHE A 895 -86.69 -7.57 -46.22
N ILE A 896 -87.52 -7.82 -45.19
CA ILE A 896 -88.98 -7.95 -45.34
C ILE A 896 -89.58 -6.62 -45.84
N LEU A 897 -89.14 -5.48 -45.30
CA LEU A 897 -89.59 -4.16 -45.72
C LEU A 897 -89.24 -3.90 -47.19
N THR A 898 -88.02 -4.25 -47.62
CA THR A 898 -87.63 -4.09 -49.04
C THR A 898 -88.49 -4.96 -49.98
N ILE A 899 -88.82 -6.19 -49.59
CA ILE A 899 -89.71 -7.06 -50.38
C ILE A 899 -91.12 -6.47 -50.44
N ALA A 900 -91.63 -5.94 -49.33
CA ALA A 900 -92.96 -5.32 -49.28
C ALA A 900 -93.06 -4.08 -50.17
N ILE A 901 -92.02 -3.22 -50.15
CA ILE A 901 -91.93 -2.06 -51.04
C ILE A 901 -91.87 -2.51 -52.51
N PHE A 902 -91.06 -3.53 -52.82
CA PHE A 902 -90.95 -4.05 -54.18
C PHE A 902 -92.29 -4.62 -54.69
N TYR A 903 -93.02 -5.34 -53.84
CA TYR A 903 -94.35 -5.84 -54.16
C TYR A 903 -95.37 -4.72 -54.36
N PHE A 904 -95.33 -3.68 -53.53
CA PHE A 904 -96.18 -2.49 -53.67
C PHE A 904 -95.90 -1.76 -54.99
N CYS A 905 -94.63 -1.48 -55.29
CA CYS A 905 -94.21 -0.86 -56.55
C CYS A 905 -94.62 -1.72 -57.76
N TYR A 906 -94.45 -3.04 -57.69
CA TYR A 906 -94.87 -3.96 -58.75
C TYR A 906 -96.40 -3.96 -58.95
N ARG A 907 -97.18 -3.96 -57.86
CA ARG A 907 -98.64 -3.89 -57.93
C ARG A 907 -99.11 -2.55 -58.50
N HIS A 908 -98.48 -1.45 -58.10
CA HIS A 908 -98.82 -0.12 -58.61
C HIS A 908 -98.50 0.00 -60.11
N TYR A 909 -97.31 -0.45 -60.52
CA TYR A 909 -96.91 -0.55 -61.93
C TYR A 909 -97.89 -1.41 -62.74
N ARG A 910 -98.32 -2.57 -62.20
CA ARG A 910 -99.29 -3.44 -62.87
C ARG A 910 -100.66 -2.79 -63.05
N ILE A 911 -101.11 -1.96 -62.10
CA ILE A 911 -102.37 -1.22 -62.20
C ILE A 911 -102.25 -0.09 -63.23
N GLN A 912 -101.18 0.70 -63.20
CA GLN A 912 -100.92 1.74 -64.22
C GLN A 912 -100.88 1.14 -65.62
N ARG A 913 -100.17 0.02 -65.81
CA ARG A 913 -100.10 -0.66 -67.10
C ARG A 913 -101.45 -1.22 -67.57
N ARG A 914 -102.34 -1.61 -66.66
CA ARG A 914 -103.73 -1.99 -67.01
C ARG A 914 -104.59 -0.78 -67.37
N ILE A 915 -104.35 0.38 -66.77
CA ILE A 915 -105.03 1.63 -67.12
C ILE A 915 -104.54 2.14 -68.48
N GLU A 916 -103.23 2.09 -68.75
CA GLU A 916 -102.65 2.42 -70.06
C GLU A 916 -103.15 1.47 -71.15
N GLN A 917 -103.19 0.15 -70.90
CA GLN A 917 -103.75 -0.82 -71.84
C GLN A 917 -105.27 -0.66 -72.04
N ALA A 918 -106.01 -0.18 -71.04
CA ALA A 918 -107.43 0.16 -71.16
C ALA A 918 -107.67 1.47 -71.93
N LEU A 919 -106.72 2.41 -71.88
CA LEU A 919 -106.73 3.64 -72.67
C LEU A 919 -106.34 3.38 -74.14
N GLU A 920 -105.45 2.43 -74.41
CA GLU A 920 -105.09 2.01 -75.78
C GLU A 920 -106.15 1.11 -76.45
N SER A 921 -107.02 0.43 -75.68
CA SER A 921 -108.02 -0.50 -76.21
C SER A 921 -109.40 0.10 -76.51
N ASN A 922 -109.56 1.44 -76.42
CA ASN A 922 -110.63 2.26 -77.00
C ASN A 922 -112.06 1.64 -77.05
N GLN A 923 -112.58 1.22 -75.89
CA GLN A 923 -113.99 0.91 -75.72
C GLN A 923 -114.57 1.75 -74.60
N PHE A 924 -114.91 3.01 -74.88
CA PHE A 924 -116.23 3.62 -74.64
C PHE A 924 -116.27 4.97 -75.38
N PRO A 925 -117.38 5.32 -76.07
CA PRO A 925 -117.39 6.38 -77.07
C PRO A 925 -117.47 7.74 -76.37
N VAL A 926 -116.33 8.42 -76.27
CA VAL A 926 -116.30 9.80 -75.80
C VAL A 926 -116.63 10.70 -76.98
N THR A 927 -117.83 11.27 -76.95
CA THR A 927 -118.32 12.24 -77.93
C THR A 927 -117.55 13.56 -77.81
N ASP A 928 -117.44 14.32 -78.91
CA ASP A 928 -116.66 15.56 -79.04
C ASP A 928 -116.95 16.64 -77.96
N GLU A 929 -118.05 16.49 -77.23
CA GLU A 929 -118.50 17.40 -76.17
C GLU A 929 -117.73 17.21 -74.85
N GLU A 930 -117.29 16.00 -74.50
CA GLU A 930 -116.52 15.75 -73.27
C GLU A 930 -115.03 16.10 -73.42
N LEU A 931 -114.49 15.99 -74.65
CA LEU A 931 -113.13 16.41 -74.98
C LEU A 931 -112.96 17.94 -74.94
N ARG A 932 -114.04 18.70 -75.18
CA ARG A 932 -114.08 20.16 -75.01
C ARG A 932 -114.02 20.60 -73.54
N ARG A 933 -114.65 19.86 -72.62
CA ARG A 933 -114.63 20.18 -71.17
C ARG A 933 -113.29 19.90 -70.50
N LEU A 934 -112.54 18.88 -70.95
CA LEU A 934 -111.19 18.58 -70.45
C LEU A 934 -110.10 19.55 -70.96
N ARG A 935 -110.37 20.31 -72.03
CA ARG A 935 -109.46 21.36 -72.55
C ARG A 935 -109.67 22.75 -71.95
N GLY A 936 -110.59 22.89 -70.99
CA GLY A 936 -110.72 24.11 -70.19
C GLY A 936 -111.27 25.35 -70.92
N ILE A 937 -112.04 25.16 -72.01
CA ILE A 937 -112.66 26.26 -72.74
C ILE A 937 -114.13 26.37 -72.28
N LYS A 938 -114.46 27.45 -71.57
CA LYS A 938 -115.83 27.86 -71.22
C LYS A 938 -116.32 28.83 -72.29
N ASP A 939 -117.58 28.69 -72.70
CA ASP A 939 -118.30 29.77 -73.35
C ASP A 939 -119.36 30.35 -72.41
N ASP A 940 -119.41 31.67 -72.44
CA ASP A 940 -119.90 32.59 -71.41
C ASP A 940 -121.42 32.73 -71.36
N VAL A 941 -121.98 32.55 -70.16
CA VAL A 941 -122.42 33.67 -69.31
C VAL A 941 -121.86 33.45 -67.90
#